data_AF-U2X8W3-F1
#
_entry.id   AF-U2X8W3-F1
#
_cell.length_a   1.000
_cell.length_b   1.000
_cell.length_c   1.000
_cell.angle_alpha   90.00
_cell.angle_beta   90.00
_cell.angle_gamma   90.00
#
_symmetry.space_group_name_H-M   'P 1'
#
loop_
_entity.id
_entity.type
_entity.pdbx_description
1 polymer ?
#
loop_
_entity_poly.entity_id
_entity_poly.type
_entity_poly.pdbx_seq_one_letter_code
_entity_poly.pdbx_strand_id
1 'polypeptide(L)'
;MALFTRLSWFYAKQMGKSILYMGTYTFLLIMLMMRFLIRQYDSFGKTDYGNFVGEMTLIVQAAMLLFMVFFYKLFSDEYRFGANLLFAGSLRITALKIAALFVNHLLFLSFFTGLQVVLVWQFYRTWGLPFSSLYTETASYIAVYWLLPFVFAFFLGIFTALLFGKNRLSFAWMMVIWLAIGPMNTQLFSRYFHRIPFSDIRSLFYIGPLNMDDVFRDVVGYNVSLPTYMKLLFWILTSMMAVWAILWKTARTTKEKAAIITGVVLLLAGDAWLFPHLFTGNKLVFSYADLAKENVYYQTHNPTIQPSTLHYSIERYDIQLEAKNGVHAKVKVTLRQIRGDTLSFVLYHHFSLKRITDQTGKQLPFIQQGDVITVKRSPNRLTDEWTFEYQMNDSAQIPISPHYLFLPSDFSWVPTKAEHAPFAFVNVHSSPVPVSMQPSHPIRYTLSFHGTAPFYTNLPRRSDGTYEGVVSGGITAVAGMFVKEKIGPWQIVHPADWPNLERDWPVFERHVRRIHHDIVQMFDLKEAKLPTNIVLLAPHGEQRSVYSSDHLLLQIDTPYSLRSQEGTLMYLPEIITEGLLWRGVHSSMQKEVFQALLARWFQQQLALPYSGGDLTFDLTLSVDSPDGKTQQVLRQLSGEYERLSDEKKQIFLALWYKQMREGADGSWEKAIQLILMVQEGQT
;
A
#
# COMPACT_ATOMS: atom_id res chain seq x y z
N MET A 1 -34.77 -34.58 -9.98
CA MET A 1 -34.86 -33.65 -8.85
C MET A 1 -35.08 -34.35 -7.51
N ALA A 2 -36.07 -35.25 -7.34
CA ALA A 2 -36.37 -35.87 -6.04
C ALA A 2 -35.20 -36.61 -5.35
N LEU A 3 -34.29 -37.24 -6.11
CA LEU A 3 -33.09 -37.88 -5.54
C LEU A 3 -32.09 -36.85 -5.01
N PHE A 4 -31.87 -35.75 -5.74
CA PHE A 4 -30.94 -34.69 -5.35
C PHE A 4 -31.41 -34.00 -4.07
N THR A 5 -32.70 -33.68 -3.95
CA THR A 5 -33.26 -33.03 -2.75
C THR A 5 -33.14 -33.93 -1.52
N ARG A 6 -33.39 -35.24 -1.66
CA ARG A 6 -33.17 -36.22 -0.58
C ARG A 6 -31.71 -36.34 -0.17
N LEU A 7 -30.78 -36.38 -1.13
CA LEU A 7 -29.33 -36.41 -0.86
C LEU A 7 -28.87 -35.11 -0.19
N SER A 8 -29.32 -33.96 -0.67
CA SER A 8 -29.02 -32.66 -0.06
C SER A 8 -29.53 -32.61 1.38
N TRP A 9 -30.76 -33.02 1.66
CA TRP A 9 -31.27 -33.09 3.04
C TRP A 9 -30.45 -34.06 3.93
N PHE A 10 -30.11 -35.24 3.41
CA PHE A 10 -29.27 -36.21 4.13
C PHE A 10 -27.92 -35.62 4.51
N TYR A 11 -27.20 -35.03 3.55
CA TYR A 11 -25.89 -34.45 3.78
C TYR A 11 -25.93 -33.22 4.66
N ALA A 12 -26.96 -32.37 4.55
CA ALA A 12 -27.13 -31.22 5.45
C ALA A 12 -27.23 -31.68 6.91
N LYS A 13 -28.01 -32.74 7.17
CA LYS A 13 -28.13 -33.36 8.50
C LYS A 13 -26.81 -33.98 8.97
N GLN A 14 -26.05 -34.63 8.09
CA GLN A 14 -24.78 -35.25 8.43
C GLN A 14 -23.70 -34.21 8.75
N MET A 15 -23.64 -33.14 7.96
CA MET A 15 -22.73 -31.99 8.17
C MET A 15 -23.08 -31.27 9.48
N GLY A 16 -24.37 -31.00 9.73
CA GLY A 16 -24.82 -30.36 10.97
C GLY A 16 -24.61 -31.18 12.24
N LYS A 17 -24.51 -32.51 12.14
CA LYS A 17 -24.18 -33.40 13.27
C LYS A 17 -22.69 -33.66 13.44
N SER A 18 -21.87 -33.32 12.45
CA SER A 18 -20.44 -33.60 12.47
C SER A 18 -19.72 -32.63 13.40
N ILE A 19 -19.14 -33.15 14.47
CA ILE A 19 -18.29 -32.39 15.39
C ILE A 19 -17.11 -31.76 14.64
N LEU A 20 -16.51 -32.47 13.69
CA LEU A 20 -15.39 -31.93 12.91
C LEU A 20 -15.83 -30.74 12.04
N TYR A 21 -16.97 -30.86 11.35
CA TYR A 21 -17.43 -29.84 10.41
C TYR A 21 -17.98 -28.61 11.14
N MET A 22 -18.94 -28.80 12.05
CA MET A 22 -19.50 -27.69 12.83
C MET A 22 -18.47 -27.13 13.81
N GLY A 23 -17.63 -27.97 14.39
CA GLY A 23 -16.52 -27.54 15.25
C GLY A 23 -15.50 -26.68 14.52
N THR A 24 -15.27 -26.89 13.22
CA THR A 24 -14.39 -26.01 12.41
C THR A 24 -14.99 -24.60 12.28
N TYR A 25 -16.30 -24.47 12.05
CA TYR A 25 -16.96 -23.15 12.04
C TYR A 25 -16.96 -22.49 13.41
N THR A 26 -17.26 -23.26 14.47
CA THR A 26 -17.18 -22.76 15.85
C THR A 26 -15.77 -22.30 16.19
N PHE A 27 -14.75 -23.04 15.79
CA PHE A 27 -13.35 -22.66 15.94
C PHE A 27 -13.05 -21.32 15.24
N LEU A 28 -13.45 -21.15 13.98
CA LEU A 28 -13.27 -19.89 13.25
C LEU A 28 -13.94 -18.70 13.97
N LEU A 29 -15.17 -18.88 14.46
CA LEU A 29 -15.89 -17.84 15.20
C LEU A 29 -15.21 -17.51 16.53
N ILE A 30 -14.77 -18.52 17.28
CA ILE A 30 -14.04 -18.32 18.54
C ILE A 30 -12.73 -17.58 18.28
N MET A 31 -11.98 -17.95 17.25
CA MET A 31 -10.72 -17.29 16.92
C MET A 31 -10.92 -15.83 16.51
N LEU A 32 -11.98 -15.52 15.75
CA LEU A 32 -12.34 -14.14 15.44
C LEU A 32 -12.69 -13.34 16.70
N MET A 33 -13.48 -13.93 17.62
CA MET A 33 -13.82 -13.29 18.90
C MET A 33 -12.58 -13.08 19.78
N MET A 34 -11.69 -14.06 19.85
CA MET A 34 -10.40 -13.92 20.55
C MET A 34 -9.58 -12.78 19.96
N ARG A 35 -9.59 -12.62 18.64
CA ARG A 35 -8.91 -11.51 17.97
C ARG A 35 -9.52 -10.15 18.34
N PHE A 36 -10.85 -10.05 18.46
CA PHE A 36 -11.49 -8.84 19.00
C PHE A 36 -11.04 -8.55 20.43
N LEU A 37 -10.97 -9.57 21.29
CA LEU A 37 -10.53 -9.42 22.68
C LEU A 37 -9.06 -8.97 22.75
N ILE A 38 -8.16 -9.62 21.99
CA ILE A 38 -6.75 -9.22 21.90
C ILE A 38 -6.65 -7.75 21.50
N ARG A 39 -7.43 -7.31 20.51
CA ARG A 39 -7.42 -5.92 20.06
C ARG A 39 -8.02 -4.95 21.08
N GLN A 40 -9.03 -5.36 21.85
CA GLN A 40 -9.61 -4.54 22.91
C GLN A 40 -8.65 -4.31 24.08
N TYR A 41 -7.79 -5.31 24.37
CA TYR A 41 -6.79 -5.24 25.43
C TYR A 41 -5.38 -4.87 24.93
N ASP A 42 -5.27 -4.43 23.67
CA ASP A 42 -4.01 -3.94 23.13
C ASP A 42 -3.60 -2.67 23.87
N SER A 43 -2.57 -2.78 24.72
CA SER A 43 -2.07 -1.69 25.56
C SER A 43 -1.56 -0.51 24.74
N PHE A 44 -1.23 -0.74 23.47
CA PHE A 44 -0.63 0.28 22.61
C PHE A 44 -1.66 1.09 21.79
N GLY A 45 -2.95 0.70 21.80
CA GLY A 45 -4.01 1.51 21.20
C GLY A 45 -3.84 1.76 19.69
N LYS A 46 -3.52 0.71 18.93
CA LYS A 46 -3.31 0.80 17.48
C LYS A 46 -4.60 1.18 16.71
N THR A 47 -4.46 1.92 15.63
CA THR A 47 -5.51 2.41 14.71
C THR A 47 -5.47 1.78 13.31
N ASP A 48 -4.65 0.74 13.11
CA ASP A 48 -4.53 -0.06 11.87
C ASP A 48 -5.71 -1.06 11.66
N TYR A 49 -6.95 -0.57 11.72
CA TYR A 49 -8.14 -1.43 11.67
C TYR A 49 -8.33 -2.13 10.31
N GLY A 50 -7.79 -1.60 9.21
CA GLY A 50 -7.80 -2.26 7.90
C GLY A 50 -7.03 -3.59 7.92
N ASN A 51 -5.89 -3.63 8.61
CA ASN A 51 -5.03 -4.81 8.71
C ASN A 51 -5.54 -5.88 9.70
N PHE A 52 -6.54 -5.54 10.52
CA PHE A 52 -7.13 -6.43 11.53
C PHE A 52 -7.50 -7.84 10.99
N VAL A 53 -8.06 -7.92 9.78
CA VAL A 53 -8.55 -9.16 9.17
C VAL A 53 -7.44 -10.03 8.57
N GLY A 54 -6.22 -9.50 8.45
CA GLY A 54 -5.11 -10.16 7.78
C GLY A 54 -4.64 -11.43 8.50
N GLU A 55 -4.43 -11.36 9.81
CA GLU A 55 -3.98 -12.50 10.65
C GLU A 55 -4.96 -13.68 10.63
N MET A 56 -6.25 -13.46 10.39
CA MET A 56 -7.23 -14.54 10.28
C MET A 56 -6.92 -15.50 9.13
N THR A 57 -6.10 -15.09 8.15
CA THR A 57 -5.63 -15.96 7.06
C THR A 57 -4.87 -17.18 7.60
N LEU A 58 -4.15 -17.04 8.72
CA LEU A 58 -3.50 -18.16 9.42
C LEU A 58 -4.53 -19.17 9.95
N ILE A 59 -5.64 -18.68 10.51
CA ILE A 59 -6.72 -19.50 11.03
C ILE A 59 -7.49 -20.18 9.88
N VAL A 60 -7.69 -19.46 8.78
CA VAL A 60 -8.28 -20.00 7.55
C VAL A 60 -7.41 -21.11 6.98
N GLN A 61 -6.09 -20.95 6.96
CA GLN A 61 -5.17 -22.03 6.56
C GLN A 61 -5.42 -23.29 7.41
N ALA A 62 -5.50 -23.19 8.73
CA ALA A 62 -5.80 -24.34 9.58
C ALA A 62 -7.20 -24.96 9.30
N ALA A 63 -8.22 -24.12 9.19
CA ALA A 63 -9.60 -24.56 8.90
C ALA A 63 -9.72 -25.22 7.51
N MET A 64 -8.96 -24.75 6.51
CA MET A 64 -8.91 -25.34 5.17
C MET A 64 -8.53 -26.82 5.24
N LEU A 65 -7.51 -27.17 6.03
CA LEU A 65 -7.09 -28.56 6.23
C LEU A 65 -8.19 -29.38 6.91
N LEU A 66 -8.86 -28.84 7.92
CA LEU A 66 -9.95 -29.53 8.62
C LEU A 66 -11.13 -29.82 7.68
N PHE A 67 -11.50 -28.87 6.81
CA PHE A 67 -12.50 -29.11 5.77
C PHE A 67 -12.05 -30.16 4.75
N MET A 68 -10.80 -30.10 4.28
CA MET A 68 -10.25 -31.14 3.39
C MET A 68 -10.36 -32.52 4.02
N VAL A 69 -9.94 -32.67 5.28
CA VAL A 69 -10.01 -33.93 6.04
C VAL A 69 -11.46 -34.38 6.24
N PHE A 70 -12.38 -33.46 6.55
CA PHE A 70 -13.80 -33.78 6.70
C PHE A 70 -14.39 -34.36 5.41
N PHE A 71 -14.23 -33.67 4.28
CA PHE A 71 -14.76 -34.13 3.00
C PHE A 71 -14.07 -35.41 2.52
N TYR A 72 -12.75 -35.53 2.74
CA TYR A 72 -12.02 -36.76 2.50
C TYR A 72 -12.61 -37.94 3.25
N LYS A 73 -12.78 -37.81 4.58
CA LYS A 73 -13.28 -38.89 5.44
C LYS A 73 -14.72 -39.26 5.10
N LEU A 74 -15.58 -38.25 4.98
CA LEU A 74 -16.98 -38.42 4.64
C LEU A 74 -17.16 -39.20 3.33
N PHE A 75 -16.41 -38.81 2.30
CA PHE A 75 -16.56 -39.40 0.97
C PHE A 75 -15.86 -40.75 0.84
N SER A 76 -14.69 -40.93 1.46
CA SER A 76 -13.96 -42.21 1.44
C SER A 76 -14.67 -43.32 2.24
N ASP A 77 -15.35 -42.98 3.34
CA ASP A 77 -16.15 -43.94 4.12
C ASP A 77 -17.36 -44.46 3.33
N GLU A 78 -17.97 -43.64 2.47
CA GLU A 78 -19.04 -44.10 1.57
C GLU A 78 -18.53 -44.94 0.39
N TYR A 79 -17.28 -44.77 -0.01
CA TYR A 79 -16.64 -45.56 -1.08
C TYR A 79 -16.05 -46.89 -0.59
N ARG A 80 -16.08 -47.13 0.73
CA ARG A 80 -15.37 -48.20 1.46
C ARG A 80 -15.67 -49.65 1.04
N PHE A 81 -16.63 -49.89 0.16
CA PHE A 81 -16.98 -51.25 -0.28
C PHE A 81 -16.96 -51.46 -1.79
N GLY A 82 -16.62 -50.45 -2.60
CA GLY A 82 -16.60 -50.60 -4.06
C GLY A 82 -17.96 -51.04 -4.66
N ALA A 83 -19.03 -51.12 -3.86
CA ALA A 83 -20.36 -51.55 -4.30
C ALA A 83 -20.86 -50.65 -5.44
N ASN A 84 -20.47 -49.37 -5.40
CA ASN A 84 -20.76 -48.39 -6.45
C ASN A 84 -20.16 -48.81 -7.80
N LEU A 85 -19.04 -49.55 -7.85
CA LEU A 85 -18.41 -50.01 -9.10
C LEU A 85 -19.15 -51.20 -9.74
N LEU A 86 -20.05 -51.86 -8.99
CA LEU A 86 -20.82 -53.04 -9.40
C LEU A 86 -22.18 -52.68 -10.05
N PHE A 87 -22.67 -51.45 -9.91
CA PHE A 87 -23.97 -51.03 -10.42
C PHE A 87 -23.87 -50.09 -11.65
N ALA A 88 -24.71 -50.33 -12.66
CA ALA A 88 -24.91 -49.39 -13.77
C ALA A 88 -25.52 -48.06 -13.25
N GLY A 89 -24.98 -46.90 -13.66
CA GLY A 89 -25.39 -45.58 -13.17
C GLY A 89 -24.58 -45.03 -11.99
N SER A 90 -23.49 -45.70 -11.62
CA SER A 90 -22.53 -45.28 -10.59
C SER A 90 -22.07 -43.82 -10.73
N LEU A 91 -21.68 -43.40 -11.94
CA LEU A 91 -21.19 -42.04 -12.20
C LEU A 91 -22.26 -41.00 -11.84
N ARG A 92 -23.50 -41.19 -12.31
CA ARG A 92 -24.59 -40.24 -12.09
C ARG A 92 -24.90 -40.09 -10.60
N ILE A 93 -24.92 -41.19 -9.85
CA ILE A 93 -25.18 -41.16 -8.41
C ILE A 93 -24.02 -40.46 -7.68
N THR A 94 -22.77 -40.80 -8.00
CA THR A 94 -21.59 -40.16 -7.42
C THR A 94 -21.54 -38.66 -7.72
N ALA A 95 -21.81 -38.25 -8.95
CA ALA A 95 -21.87 -36.84 -9.33
C ALA A 95 -23.00 -36.09 -8.59
N LEU A 96 -24.19 -36.70 -8.43
CA LEU A 96 -25.29 -36.13 -7.65
C LEU A 96 -24.95 -35.99 -6.16
N LYS A 97 -24.19 -36.93 -5.58
CA LYS A 97 -23.70 -36.84 -4.20
C LYS A 97 -22.72 -35.68 -4.03
N ILE A 98 -21.71 -35.59 -4.91
CA ILE A 98 -20.74 -34.48 -4.90
C ILE A 98 -21.47 -33.14 -5.05
N ALA A 99 -22.41 -33.04 -5.98
CA ALA A 99 -23.20 -31.83 -6.17
C ALA A 99 -24.05 -31.48 -4.94
N ALA A 100 -24.69 -32.47 -4.29
CA ALA A 100 -25.49 -32.24 -3.10
C ALA A 100 -24.64 -31.82 -1.89
N LEU A 101 -23.47 -32.43 -1.71
CA LEU A 101 -22.48 -32.02 -0.72
C LEU A 101 -21.98 -30.59 -0.97
N PHE A 102 -21.66 -30.28 -2.23
CA PHE A 102 -21.16 -28.96 -2.62
C PHE A 102 -22.19 -27.87 -2.33
N VAL A 103 -23.45 -28.06 -2.74
CA VAL A 103 -24.54 -27.10 -2.50
C VAL A 103 -24.76 -26.89 -0.99
N ASN A 104 -24.79 -27.96 -0.20
CA ASN A 104 -24.91 -27.82 1.25
C ASN A 104 -23.70 -27.10 1.86
N HIS A 105 -22.49 -27.43 1.42
CA HIS A 105 -21.28 -26.77 1.89
C HIS A 105 -21.32 -25.29 1.58
N LEU A 106 -21.67 -24.89 0.35
CA LEU A 106 -21.84 -23.49 -0.03
C LEU A 106 -22.89 -22.77 0.80
N LEU A 107 -24.01 -23.41 1.14
CA LEU A 107 -25.05 -22.82 1.99
C LEU A 107 -24.54 -22.56 3.41
N PHE A 108 -23.93 -23.57 4.05
CA PHE A 108 -23.33 -23.39 5.38
C PHE A 108 -22.21 -22.36 5.36
N LEU A 109 -21.35 -22.42 4.35
CA LEU A 109 -20.22 -21.52 4.17
C LEU A 109 -20.69 -20.08 4.00
N SER A 110 -21.67 -19.83 3.13
CA SER A 110 -22.24 -18.49 2.92
C SER A 110 -22.87 -17.92 4.19
N PHE A 111 -23.59 -18.76 4.96
CA PHE A 111 -24.17 -18.34 6.23
C PHE A 111 -23.11 -17.97 7.27
N PHE A 112 -22.11 -18.83 7.49
CA PHE A 112 -21.09 -18.59 8.52
C PHE A 112 -20.11 -17.47 8.13
N THR A 113 -19.71 -17.38 6.87
CA THR A 113 -18.90 -16.25 6.39
C THR A 113 -19.69 -14.95 6.44
N GLY A 114 -20.98 -14.96 6.09
CA GLY A 114 -21.85 -13.79 6.23
C GLY A 114 -21.94 -13.31 7.68
N LEU A 115 -22.05 -14.24 8.64
CA LEU A 115 -22.00 -13.92 10.06
C LEU A 115 -20.66 -13.28 10.46
N GLN A 116 -19.53 -13.81 9.98
CA GLN A 116 -18.21 -13.22 10.25
C GLN A 116 -18.06 -11.80 9.67
N VAL A 117 -18.56 -11.55 8.46
CA VAL A 117 -18.59 -10.20 7.86
C VAL A 117 -19.38 -9.24 8.76
N VAL A 118 -20.58 -9.65 9.19
CA VAL A 118 -21.41 -8.84 10.09
C VAL A 118 -20.69 -8.56 11.42
N LEU A 119 -19.99 -9.55 11.98
CA LEU A 119 -19.21 -9.37 13.21
C LEU A 119 -18.07 -8.37 13.04
N VAL A 120 -17.31 -8.45 11.94
CA VAL A 120 -16.24 -7.49 11.64
C VAL A 120 -16.80 -6.09 11.43
N TRP A 121 -17.93 -5.96 10.72
CA TRP A 121 -18.61 -4.67 10.57
C TRP A 121 -19.07 -4.11 11.92
N GLN A 122 -19.67 -4.93 12.78
CA GLN A 122 -20.04 -4.51 14.14
C GLN A 122 -18.82 -4.06 14.93
N PHE A 123 -17.70 -4.78 14.84
CA PHE A 123 -16.44 -4.37 15.46
C PHE A 123 -15.97 -2.99 14.96
N TYR A 124 -15.98 -2.74 13.65
CA TYR A 124 -15.67 -1.41 13.10
C TYR A 124 -16.62 -0.32 13.61
N ARG A 125 -17.92 -0.63 13.75
CA ARG A 125 -18.90 0.29 14.34
C ARG A 125 -18.61 0.61 15.80
N THR A 126 -18.23 -0.39 16.61
CA THR A 126 -17.89 -0.17 18.02
C THR A 126 -16.67 0.71 18.21
N TRP A 127 -15.76 0.74 17.24
CA TRP A 127 -14.57 1.59 17.24
C TRP A 127 -14.73 2.91 16.49
N GLY A 128 -15.95 3.26 16.06
CA GLY A 128 -16.24 4.58 15.51
C GLY A 128 -15.71 4.80 14.08
N LEU A 129 -15.46 3.74 13.31
CA LEU A 129 -15.04 3.88 11.92
C LEU A 129 -16.20 4.42 11.06
N PRO A 130 -15.94 5.43 10.21
CA PRO A 130 -16.96 6.03 9.35
C PRO A 130 -17.46 5.02 8.30
N PHE A 131 -18.73 5.15 7.89
CA PHE A 131 -19.24 4.35 6.77
C PHE A 131 -18.54 4.80 5.48
N SER A 132 -17.81 3.87 4.88
CA SER A 132 -17.00 4.09 3.68
C SER A 132 -16.93 2.81 2.85
N SER A 133 -16.24 2.87 1.72
CA SER A 133 -15.92 1.70 0.88
C SER A 133 -15.09 0.63 1.61
N LEU A 134 -14.51 0.94 2.78
CA LEU A 134 -13.81 -0.02 3.62
C LEU A 134 -14.68 -1.24 3.92
N TYR A 135 -15.95 -1.06 4.30
CA TYR A 135 -16.84 -2.17 4.68
C TYR A 135 -17.06 -3.16 3.55
N THR A 136 -17.26 -2.65 2.33
CA THR A 136 -17.44 -3.45 1.12
C THR A 136 -16.14 -4.12 0.69
N GLU A 137 -14.99 -3.45 0.82
CA GLU A 137 -13.71 -4.08 0.52
C GLU A 137 -13.30 -5.13 1.55
N THR A 138 -13.60 -4.95 2.84
CA THR A 138 -13.38 -5.97 3.86
C THR A 138 -14.23 -7.21 3.57
N ALA A 139 -15.47 -7.06 3.14
CA ALA A 139 -16.30 -8.19 2.71
C ALA A 139 -15.72 -8.89 1.48
N SER A 140 -15.20 -8.13 0.52
CA SER A 140 -14.47 -8.64 -0.65
C SER A 140 -13.22 -9.43 -0.22
N TYR A 141 -12.42 -8.90 0.70
CA TYR A 141 -11.25 -9.57 1.27
C TYR A 141 -11.62 -10.89 1.96
N ILE A 142 -12.66 -10.89 2.80
CA ILE A 142 -13.15 -12.10 3.48
C ILE A 142 -13.66 -13.12 2.45
N ALA A 143 -14.35 -12.68 1.38
CA ALA A 143 -14.79 -13.58 0.32
C ALA A 143 -13.61 -14.27 -0.38
N VAL A 144 -12.59 -13.49 -0.77
CA VAL A 144 -11.41 -14.00 -1.47
C VAL A 144 -10.57 -14.89 -0.59
N TYR A 145 -10.16 -14.41 0.58
CA TYR A 145 -9.13 -15.07 1.37
C TYR A 145 -9.68 -15.98 2.46
N TRP A 146 -10.98 -15.94 2.77
CA TRP A 146 -11.59 -16.86 3.75
C TRP A 146 -12.56 -17.83 3.07
N LEU A 147 -13.52 -17.34 2.27
CA LEU A 147 -14.56 -18.19 1.66
C LEU A 147 -14.02 -19.07 0.53
N LEU A 148 -13.35 -18.50 -0.47
CA LEU A 148 -12.88 -19.27 -1.64
C LEU A 148 -11.89 -20.40 -1.28
N PRO A 149 -10.97 -20.25 -0.30
CA PRO A 149 -10.13 -21.36 0.16
C PRO A 149 -10.92 -22.54 0.71
N PHE A 150 -12.08 -22.32 1.33
CA PHE A 150 -12.94 -23.40 1.82
C PHE A 150 -13.71 -24.09 0.67
N VAL A 151 -14.10 -23.33 -0.37
CA VAL A 151 -14.59 -23.91 -1.63
C VAL A 151 -13.53 -24.80 -2.28
N PHE A 152 -12.28 -24.32 -2.29
CA PHE A 152 -11.16 -25.09 -2.83
C PHE A 152 -10.85 -26.35 -1.99
N ALA A 153 -10.90 -26.24 -0.65
CA ALA A 153 -10.75 -27.36 0.28
C ALA A 153 -11.74 -28.49 0.03
N PHE A 154 -12.99 -28.17 -0.33
CA PHE A 154 -14.00 -29.15 -0.70
C PHE A 154 -13.52 -30.02 -1.88
N PHE A 155 -13.13 -29.41 -2.99
CA PHE A 155 -12.70 -30.15 -4.18
C PHE A 155 -11.43 -30.95 -3.91
N LEU A 156 -10.46 -30.41 -3.17
CA LEU A 156 -9.25 -31.15 -2.79
C LEU A 156 -9.54 -32.36 -1.89
N GLY A 157 -10.48 -32.24 -0.95
CA GLY A 157 -10.92 -33.35 -0.10
C GLY A 157 -11.59 -34.46 -0.91
N ILE A 158 -12.51 -34.10 -1.81
CA ILE A 158 -13.19 -35.05 -2.71
C ILE A 158 -12.19 -35.70 -3.66
N PHE A 159 -11.29 -34.92 -4.27
CA PHE A 159 -10.24 -35.41 -5.16
C PHE A 159 -9.35 -36.43 -4.45
N THR A 160 -8.91 -36.12 -3.23
CA THR A 160 -8.09 -37.02 -2.41
C THR A 160 -8.85 -38.32 -2.09
N ALA A 161 -10.12 -38.24 -1.73
CA ALA A 161 -10.95 -39.42 -1.45
C ALA A 161 -11.08 -40.33 -2.68
N LEU A 162 -11.27 -39.74 -3.87
CA LEU A 162 -11.37 -40.47 -5.13
C LEU A 162 -10.02 -41.07 -5.58
N LEU A 163 -8.91 -40.38 -5.32
CA LEU A 163 -7.57 -40.81 -5.73
C LEU A 163 -7.03 -41.96 -4.86
N PHE A 164 -7.16 -41.82 -3.53
CA PHE A 164 -6.51 -42.72 -2.57
C PHE A 164 -7.47 -43.66 -1.83
N GLY A 165 -8.79 -43.39 -1.86
CA GLY A 165 -9.73 -44.08 -0.99
C GLY A 165 -9.33 -43.95 0.49
N LYS A 166 -9.57 -44.99 1.30
CA LYS A 166 -9.23 -45.00 2.73
C LYS A 166 -7.77 -45.43 2.96
N ASN A 167 -6.82 -44.60 2.53
CA ASN A 167 -5.38 -44.82 2.66
C ASN A 167 -4.74 -43.79 3.61
N ARG A 168 -3.78 -44.21 4.45
CA ARG A 168 -3.01 -43.32 5.33
C ARG A 168 -2.18 -42.30 4.55
N LEU A 169 -1.72 -42.65 3.34
CA LEU A 169 -0.98 -41.73 2.45
C LEU A 169 -1.79 -40.49 2.05
N SER A 170 -3.12 -40.57 2.10
CA SER A 170 -4.02 -39.44 1.81
C SER A 170 -3.75 -38.24 2.71
N PHE A 171 -3.41 -38.47 3.98
CA PHE A 171 -3.12 -37.38 4.92
C PHE A 171 -1.78 -36.70 4.60
N ALA A 172 -0.75 -37.47 4.25
CA ALA A 172 0.53 -36.92 3.80
C ALA A 172 0.36 -36.10 2.52
N TRP A 173 -0.42 -36.60 1.55
CA TRP A 173 -0.78 -35.88 0.33
C TRP A 173 -1.50 -34.56 0.60
N MET A 174 -2.55 -34.60 1.45
CA MET A 174 -3.30 -33.38 1.82
C MET A 174 -2.39 -32.35 2.48
N MET A 175 -1.47 -32.76 3.37
CA MET A 175 -0.52 -31.86 4.01
C MET A 175 0.41 -31.18 3.01
N VAL A 176 0.95 -31.92 2.03
CA VAL A 176 1.84 -31.36 1.01
C VAL A 176 1.11 -30.33 0.14
N ILE A 177 -0.10 -30.64 -0.34
CA ILE A 177 -0.90 -29.69 -1.12
C ILE A 177 -1.28 -28.48 -0.28
N TRP A 178 -1.72 -28.71 0.95
CA TRP A 178 -2.15 -27.66 1.86
C TRP A 178 -1.03 -26.65 2.14
N LEU A 179 0.22 -27.10 2.27
CA LEU A 179 1.38 -26.20 2.39
C LEU A 179 1.68 -25.46 1.08
N ALA A 180 1.65 -26.16 -0.06
CA ALA A 180 2.05 -25.59 -1.35
C ALA A 180 1.01 -24.59 -1.92
N ILE A 181 -0.28 -24.84 -1.70
CA ILE A 181 -1.40 -24.21 -2.41
C ILE A 181 -2.47 -23.71 -1.41
N GLY A 182 -2.10 -23.48 -0.15
CA GLY A 182 -2.98 -22.90 0.87
C GLY A 182 -2.83 -21.37 0.99
N PRO A 183 -3.79 -20.66 1.61
CA PRO A 183 -3.74 -19.20 1.85
C PRO A 183 -2.52 -18.66 2.60
N MET A 184 -1.70 -19.50 3.24
CA MET A 184 -0.44 -19.09 3.88
C MET A 184 0.80 -19.47 3.08
N ASN A 185 0.68 -20.02 1.88
CA ASN A 185 1.83 -20.49 1.11
C ASN A 185 2.82 -19.36 0.79
N THR A 186 2.32 -18.17 0.48
CA THR A 186 3.10 -16.95 0.24
C THR A 186 3.93 -16.54 1.44
N GLN A 187 3.37 -16.68 2.64
CA GLN A 187 4.06 -16.39 3.91
C GLN A 187 5.08 -17.48 4.27
N LEU A 188 4.68 -18.75 4.19
CA LEU A 188 5.55 -19.89 4.52
C LEU A 188 6.76 -19.97 3.59
N PHE A 189 6.61 -19.59 2.32
CA PHE A 189 7.67 -19.54 1.33
C PHE A 189 8.02 -18.11 0.92
N SER A 190 7.95 -17.17 1.87
CA SER A 190 8.17 -15.73 1.65
C SER A 190 9.40 -15.43 0.82
N ARG A 191 10.57 -15.95 1.18
CA ARG A 191 11.84 -15.73 0.45
C ARG A 191 11.77 -16.07 -1.04
N TYR A 192 10.99 -17.07 -1.42
CA TYR A 192 10.78 -17.44 -2.82
C TYR A 192 9.83 -16.46 -3.51
N PHE A 193 8.68 -16.20 -2.88
CA PHE A 193 7.62 -15.40 -3.48
C PHE A 193 7.90 -13.90 -3.50
N HIS A 194 8.73 -13.37 -2.60
CA HIS A 194 9.14 -11.96 -2.59
C HIS A 194 10.00 -11.56 -3.81
N ARG A 195 10.53 -12.53 -4.54
CA ARG A 195 11.35 -12.31 -5.74
C ARG A 195 10.54 -12.43 -7.04
N ILE A 196 9.27 -12.79 -6.93
CA ILE A 196 8.42 -13.06 -8.09
C ILE A 196 7.55 -11.83 -8.34
N PRO A 197 7.60 -11.24 -9.55
CA PRO A 197 6.68 -10.17 -9.92
C PRO A 197 5.26 -10.68 -10.09
N PHE A 198 4.25 -9.82 -9.92
CA PHE A 198 2.85 -10.22 -10.19
C PHE A 198 2.59 -10.60 -11.64
N SER A 199 3.35 -10.04 -12.58
CA SER A 199 3.24 -10.35 -14.01
C SER A 199 3.85 -11.70 -14.40
N ASP A 200 4.57 -12.36 -13.48
CA ASP A 200 5.23 -13.64 -13.73
C ASP A 200 4.24 -14.81 -13.60
N ILE A 201 4.38 -15.83 -14.45
CA ILE A 201 3.53 -17.04 -14.41
C ILE A 201 3.61 -17.76 -13.06
N ARG A 202 4.75 -17.69 -12.36
CA ARG A 202 4.94 -18.28 -11.02
C ARG A 202 4.05 -17.62 -9.96
N SER A 203 3.59 -16.39 -10.21
CA SER A 203 2.62 -15.70 -9.35
C SER A 203 1.23 -16.36 -9.34
N LEU A 204 0.99 -17.37 -10.19
CA LEU A 204 -0.23 -18.20 -10.17
C LEU A 204 -0.42 -18.87 -8.80
N PHE A 205 0.67 -19.11 -8.06
CA PHE A 205 0.63 -19.67 -6.71
C PHE A 205 0.45 -18.60 -5.62
N TYR A 206 0.18 -17.33 -5.96
CA TYR A 206 -0.24 -16.32 -4.99
C TYR A 206 -1.70 -16.51 -4.60
N ILE A 207 -1.93 -17.43 -3.68
CA ILE A 207 -3.27 -17.84 -3.23
C ILE A 207 -3.68 -17.04 -2.00
N GLY A 208 -2.70 -16.72 -1.15
CA GLY A 208 -2.84 -15.83 -0.02
C GLY A 208 -2.39 -14.41 -0.28
N PRO A 209 -2.60 -13.52 0.70
CA PRO A 209 -1.90 -12.24 0.75
C PRO A 209 -0.38 -12.48 0.86
N LEU A 210 0.45 -11.64 0.24
CA LEU A 210 1.91 -11.75 0.33
C LEU A 210 2.42 -11.53 1.76
N ASN A 211 1.77 -10.61 2.48
CA ASN A 211 1.96 -10.38 3.89
C ASN A 211 0.58 -10.30 4.59
N MET A 212 0.44 -10.96 5.73
CA MET A 212 -0.79 -10.99 6.53
C MET A 212 -0.91 -9.81 7.50
N ASP A 213 0.20 -9.12 7.75
CA ASP A 213 0.23 -7.92 8.61
C ASP A 213 0.08 -6.62 7.79
N ASP A 214 0.22 -6.71 6.46
CA ASP A 214 0.08 -5.61 5.49
C ASP A 214 -0.86 -6.04 4.35
N VAL A 215 -2.14 -6.14 4.68
CA VAL A 215 -3.23 -6.52 3.77
C VAL A 215 -4.05 -5.31 3.31
N PHE A 216 -3.89 -4.16 3.95
CA PHE A 216 -4.60 -2.92 3.69
C PHE A 216 -3.62 -1.74 3.68
N ARG A 217 -3.74 -0.87 2.67
CA ARG A 217 -3.05 0.43 2.60
C ARG A 217 -4.07 1.54 2.34
N ASP A 218 -3.85 2.69 2.95
CA ASP A 218 -4.76 3.84 2.98
C ASP A 218 -5.11 4.46 1.62
N VAL A 219 -4.19 4.50 0.66
CA VAL A 219 -4.52 4.95 -0.69
C VAL A 219 -5.34 3.89 -1.42
N VAL A 220 -4.88 2.64 -1.36
CA VAL A 220 -5.24 1.58 -2.32
C VAL A 220 -6.38 0.69 -1.83
N GLY A 221 -6.58 0.57 -0.52
CA GLY A 221 -7.48 -0.40 0.11
C GLY A 221 -6.83 -1.77 0.30
N TYR A 222 -7.65 -2.83 0.31
CA TYR A 222 -7.16 -4.19 0.53
C TYR A 222 -6.33 -4.72 -0.64
N ASN A 223 -5.43 -5.66 -0.41
CA ASN A 223 -4.64 -6.37 -1.44
C ASN A 223 -5.45 -7.35 -2.32
N VAL A 224 -6.69 -6.97 -2.62
CA VAL A 224 -7.63 -7.70 -3.44
C VAL A 224 -7.79 -6.98 -4.77
N SER A 225 -7.62 -7.74 -5.85
CA SER A 225 -7.80 -7.29 -7.23
C SER A 225 -8.61 -8.34 -7.98
N LEU A 226 -9.13 -7.99 -9.17
CA LEU A 226 -9.79 -8.97 -10.04
C LEU A 226 -8.88 -10.19 -10.36
N PRO A 227 -7.58 -10.02 -10.68
CA PRO A 227 -6.67 -11.15 -10.82
C PRO A 227 -6.58 -12.06 -9.60
N THR A 228 -6.63 -11.52 -8.38
CA THR A 228 -6.62 -12.34 -7.16
C THR A 228 -7.83 -13.30 -7.13
N TYR A 229 -9.03 -12.79 -7.44
CA TYR A 229 -10.24 -13.62 -7.59
C TYR A 229 -10.04 -14.70 -8.66
N MET A 230 -9.52 -14.30 -9.83
CA MET A 230 -9.35 -15.20 -10.96
C MET A 230 -8.32 -16.29 -10.68
N LYS A 231 -7.25 -16.02 -9.92
CA LYS A 231 -6.25 -17.03 -9.52
C LYS A 231 -6.86 -18.11 -8.63
N LEU A 232 -7.65 -17.71 -7.64
CA LEU A 232 -8.37 -18.68 -6.80
C LEU A 232 -9.42 -19.46 -7.60
N LEU A 233 -10.16 -18.79 -8.48
CA LEU A 233 -11.12 -19.43 -9.37
C LEU A 233 -10.43 -20.45 -10.29
N PHE A 234 -9.27 -20.12 -10.86
CA PHE A 234 -8.46 -21.02 -11.67
C PHE A 234 -8.12 -22.31 -10.89
N TRP A 235 -7.66 -22.21 -9.64
CA TRP A 235 -7.36 -23.39 -8.82
C TRP A 235 -8.61 -24.20 -8.45
N ILE A 236 -9.75 -23.54 -8.24
CA ILE A 236 -11.04 -24.21 -8.03
C ILE A 236 -11.47 -24.97 -9.29
N LEU A 237 -11.41 -24.35 -10.47
CA LEU A 237 -11.75 -24.99 -11.74
C LEU A 237 -10.80 -26.14 -12.08
N THR A 238 -9.50 -25.95 -11.85
CA THR A 238 -8.47 -26.99 -12.01
C THR A 238 -8.72 -28.19 -11.09
N SER A 239 -9.05 -27.97 -9.81
CA SER A 239 -9.39 -29.08 -8.90
C SER A 239 -10.70 -29.76 -9.25
N MET A 240 -11.71 -29.00 -9.72
CA MET A 240 -12.95 -29.59 -10.22
C MET A 240 -12.69 -30.44 -11.47
N MET A 241 -11.86 -29.96 -12.40
CA MET A 241 -11.41 -30.71 -13.57
C MET A 241 -10.71 -32.01 -13.17
N ALA A 242 -9.86 -31.99 -12.15
CA ALA A 242 -9.20 -33.17 -11.62
C ALA A 242 -10.18 -34.19 -11.02
N VAL A 243 -11.22 -33.73 -10.31
CA VAL A 243 -12.33 -34.59 -9.83
C VAL A 243 -13.05 -35.26 -11.00
N TRP A 244 -13.44 -34.50 -12.02
CA TRP A 244 -14.09 -35.02 -13.22
C TRP A 244 -13.22 -36.04 -13.97
N ALA A 245 -11.92 -35.77 -14.09
CA ALA A 245 -10.97 -36.67 -14.72
C ALA A 245 -10.86 -38.01 -13.97
N ILE A 246 -10.82 -38.02 -12.63
CA ILE A 246 -10.78 -39.29 -11.86
C ILE A 246 -12.10 -40.06 -11.98
N LEU A 247 -13.24 -39.36 -12.05
CA LEU A 247 -14.55 -40.00 -12.24
C LEU A 247 -14.63 -40.80 -13.54
N TRP A 248 -13.71 -40.61 -14.50
CA TRP A 248 -13.56 -41.47 -15.67
C TRP A 248 -13.52 -42.97 -15.32
N LYS A 249 -12.87 -43.33 -14.21
CA LYS A 249 -12.78 -44.72 -13.72
C LYS A 249 -14.15 -45.34 -13.38
N THR A 250 -15.14 -44.50 -13.13
CA THR A 250 -16.51 -44.91 -12.77
C THR A 250 -17.48 -44.91 -13.97
N ALA A 251 -17.08 -44.33 -15.10
CA ALA A 251 -17.88 -44.29 -16.32
C ALA A 251 -17.87 -45.65 -17.03
N ARG A 252 -19.06 -46.18 -17.33
CA ARG A 252 -19.22 -47.48 -18.00
C ARG A 252 -19.75 -47.33 -19.42
N THR A 253 -20.54 -46.30 -19.68
CA THR A 253 -21.14 -46.05 -21.01
C THR A 253 -20.36 -45.02 -21.83
N THR A 254 -20.48 -45.07 -23.16
CA THR A 254 -19.93 -44.06 -24.07
C THR A 254 -20.51 -42.66 -23.80
N LYS A 255 -21.80 -42.58 -23.45
CA LYS A 255 -22.46 -41.33 -23.08
C LYS A 255 -21.87 -40.72 -21.80
N GLU A 256 -21.59 -41.53 -20.79
CA GLU A 256 -20.96 -41.08 -19.54
C GLU A 256 -19.52 -40.60 -19.78
N LYS A 257 -18.74 -41.32 -20.59
CA LYS A 257 -17.38 -40.91 -20.98
C LYS A 257 -17.38 -39.61 -21.76
N ALA A 258 -18.31 -39.46 -22.72
CA ALA A 258 -18.49 -38.22 -23.47
C ALA A 258 -18.85 -37.06 -22.54
N ALA A 259 -19.77 -37.26 -21.57
CA ALA A 259 -20.12 -36.24 -20.60
C ALA A 259 -18.93 -35.78 -19.75
N ILE A 260 -18.05 -36.71 -19.33
CA ILE A 260 -16.82 -36.36 -18.61
C ILE A 260 -15.87 -35.55 -19.48
N ILE A 261 -15.62 -36.00 -20.72
CA ILE A 261 -14.76 -35.27 -21.67
C ILE A 261 -15.30 -33.86 -21.90
N THR A 262 -16.60 -33.73 -22.17
CA THR A 262 -17.25 -32.42 -22.35
C THR A 262 -17.08 -31.56 -21.10
N GLY A 263 -17.30 -32.11 -19.90
CA GLY A 263 -17.09 -31.38 -18.65
C GLY A 263 -15.65 -30.88 -18.48
N VAL A 264 -14.67 -31.75 -18.70
CA VAL A 264 -13.24 -31.40 -18.62
C VAL A 264 -12.87 -30.34 -19.65
N VAL A 265 -13.33 -30.48 -20.90
CA VAL A 265 -13.06 -29.52 -21.98
C VAL A 265 -13.69 -28.16 -21.68
N LEU A 266 -14.90 -28.12 -21.12
CA LEU A 266 -15.54 -26.85 -20.72
C LEU A 266 -14.78 -26.16 -19.58
N LEU A 267 -14.28 -26.92 -18.60
CA LEU A 267 -13.47 -26.36 -17.52
C LEU A 267 -12.12 -25.85 -18.02
N LEU A 268 -11.46 -26.63 -18.89
CA LEU A 268 -10.21 -26.20 -19.53
C LEU A 268 -10.41 -24.96 -20.38
N ALA A 269 -11.51 -24.85 -21.13
CA ALA A 269 -11.86 -23.65 -21.89
C ALA A 269 -12.08 -22.43 -20.98
N GLY A 270 -12.71 -22.64 -19.81
CA GLY A 270 -12.84 -21.61 -18.78
C GLY A 270 -11.49 -21.14 -18.24
N ASP A 271 -10.61 -22.07 -17.85
CA ASP A 271 -9.26 -21.73 -17.37
C ASP A 271 -8.41 -21.06 -18.47
N ALA A 272 -8.50 -21.52 -19.72
CA ALA A 272 -7.82 -20.90 -20.85
C ALA A 272 -8.29 -19.46 -21.12
N TRP A 273 -9.58 -19.17 -20.88
CA TRP A 273 -10.12 -17.81 -20.96
C TRP A 273 -9.66 -16.93 -19.79
N LEU A 274 -9.57 -17.48 -18.57
CA LEU A 274 -9.09 -16.73 -17.40
C LEU A 274 -7.59 -16.40 -17.49
N PHE A 275 -6.79 -17.31 -18.07
CA PHE A 275 -5.32 -17.30 -17.98
C PHE A 275 -4.65 -15.95 -18.34
N PRO A 276 -5.01 -15.24 -19.42
CA PRO A 276 -4.39 -13.95 -19.76
C PRO A 276 -4.65 -12.84 -18.72
N HIS A 277 -5.75 -12.93 -18.00
CA HIS A 277 -6.18 -11.92 -17.03
C HIS A 277 -5.59 -12.14 -15.62
N LEU A 278 -4.97 -13.30 -15.36
CA LEU A 278 -4.40 -13.64 -14.06
C LEU A 278 -3.18 -12.76 -13.67
N PHE A 279 -2.55 -12.13 -14.65
CA PHE A 279 -1.24 -11.48 -14.50
C PHE A 279 -1.27 -9.96 -14.71
N THR A 280 -2.45 -9.36 -14.93
CA THR A 280 -2.60 -7.93 -15.29
C THR A 280 -3.55 -7.19 -14.35
N GLY A 281 -3.22 -5.96 -13.93
CA GLY A 281 -4.10 -5.15 -13.07
C GLY A 281 -4.08 -5.51 -11.59
N ASN A 282 -2.95 -6.02 -11.08
CA ASN A 282 -2.72 -6.19 -9.64
C ASN A 282 -2.30 -4.88 -8.98
N LYS A 283 -2.55 -4.77 -7.66
CA LYS A 283 -2.13 -3.65 -6.83
C LYS A 283 -0.63 -3.78 -6.52
N LEU A 284 0.21 -3.12 -7.32
CA LEU A 284 1.67 -3.30 -7.30
C LEU A 284 2.33 -2.85 -6.00
N VAL A 285 1.69 -1.97 -5.24
CA VAL A 285 2.15 -1.50 -3.93
C VAL A 285 2.42 -2.64 -2.93
N PHE A 286 1.73 -3.78 -3.08
CA PHE A 286 1.92 -4.97 -2.23
C PHE A 286 3.01 -5.92 -2.76
N SER A 287 3.64 -5.61 -3.90
CA SER A 287 4.64 -6.45 -4.56
C SER A 287 6.06 -6.10 -4.15
N TYR A 288 6.67 -6.94 -3.32
CA TYR A 288 8.09 -6.79 -2.97
C TYR A 288 9.02 -6.86 -4.20
N ALA A 289 8.71 -7.72 -5.18
CA ALA A 289 9.54 -7.90 -6.36
C ALA A 289 9.46 -6.71 -7.31
N ASP A 290 8.28 -6.11 -7.48
CA ASP A 290 8.13 -4.94 -8.34
C ASP A 290 8.70 -3.68 -7.67
N LEU A 291 8.58 -3.55 -6.34
CA LEU A 291 9.30 -2.53 -5.58
C LEU A 291 10.82 -2.69 -5.70
N ALA A 292 11.34 -3.91 -5.56
CA ALA A 292 12.78 -4.16 -5.71
C ALA A 292 13.30 -3.82 -7.11
N LYS A 293 12.52 -4.10 -8.16
CA LYS A 293 12.88 -3.71 -9.53
C LYS A 293 12.94 -2.19 -9.69
N GLU A 294 11.97 -1.48 -9.14
CA GLU A 294 11.94 -0.02 -9.17
C GLU A 294 13.12 0.58 -8.37
N ASN A 295 13.48 -0.04 -7.26
CA ASN A 295 14.66 0.34 -6.49
C ASN A 295 15.96 0.16 -7.30
N VAL A 296 16.10 -0.94 -8.02
CA VAL A 296 17.24 -1.19 -8.91
C VAL A 296 17.27 -0.19 -10.08
N TYR A 297 16.11 0.24 -10.59
CA TYR A 297 16.05 1.28 -11.62
C TYR A 297 16.75 2.56 -11.16
N TYR A 298 16.38 3.13 -10.01
CA TYR A 298 17.03 4.34 -9.49
C TYR A 298 18.47 4.12 -9.00
N GLN A 299 18.85 2.89 -8.65
CA GLN A 299 20.24 2.56 -8.34
C GLN A 299 21.13 2.65 -9.59
N THR A 300 20.60 2.28 -10.76
CA THR A 300 21.38 2.12 -12.00
C THR A 300 21.17 3.23 -13.01
N HIS A 301 20.06 3.96 -12.92
CA HIS A 301 19.66 5.03 -13.84
C HIS A 301 19.62 6.36 -13.10
N ASN A 302 20.70 7.14 -13.24
CA ASN A 302 20.78 8.53 -12.76
C ASN A 302 20.81 9.47 -13.96
N PRO A 303 19.65 9.92 -14.46
CA PRO A 303 19.61 10.78 -15.64
C PRO A 303 20.25 12.14 -15.31
N THR A 304 21.27 12.53 -16.08
CA THR A 304 21.87 13.87 -15.97
C THR A 304 21.04 14.86 -16.78
N ILE A 305 20.45 15.84 -16.11
CA ILE A 305 19.70 16.92 -16.77
C ILE A 305 20.67 18.06 -17.06
N GLN A 306 20.73 18.50 -18.32
CA GLN A 306 21.62 19.61 -18.67
C GLN A 306 21.06 20.94 -18.16
N PRO A 307 21.83 21.74 -17.40
CA PRO A 307 21.34 23.02 -16.88
C PRO A 307 20.89 24.00 -17.98
N SER A 308 21.49 23.90 -19.17
CA SER A 308 21.17 24.73 -20.33
C SER A 308 19.74 24.55 -20.85
N THR A 309 19.08 23.43 -20.56
CA THR A 309 17.71 23.13 -21.01
C THR A 309 16.65 23.53 -19.96
N LEU A 310 17.06 24.10 -18.83
CA LEU A 310 16.19 24.52 -17.73
C LEU A 310 16.01 26.05 -17.66
N HIS A 311 16.36 26.78 -18.72
CA HIS A 311 16.23 28.24 -18.78
C HIS A 311 14.82 28.69 -19.18
N TYR A 312 13.84 28.44 -18.31
CA TYR A 312 12.45 28.89 -18.45
C TYR A 312 11.77 28.99 -17.08
N SER A 313 10.61 29.63 -17.01
CA SER A 313 9.73 29.60 -15.83
C SER A 313 8.35 29.07 -16.21
N ILE A 314 7.71 28.38 -15.26
CA ILE A 314 6.35 27.89 -15.39
C ILE A 314 5.45 28.80 -14.58
N GLU A 315 4.47 29.43 -15.21
CA GLU A 315 3.52 30.32 -14.53
C GLU A 315 2.21 29.63 -14.15
N ARG A 316 1.78 28.68 -14.99
CA ARG A 316 0.46 28.10 -14.90
C ARG A 316 0.42 26.66 -15.40
N TYR A 317 -0.39 25.85 -14.71
CA TYR A 317 -0.86 24.56 -15.17
C TYR A 317 -2.38 24.54 -15.30
N ASP A 318 -2.89 24.01 -16.40
CA ASP A 318 -4.28 23.57 -16.52
C ASP A 318 -4.31 22.06 -16.72
N ILE A 319 -4.83 21.34 -15.74
CA ILE A 319 -4.74 19.88 -15.60
C ILE A 319 -6.13 19.28 -15.78
N GLN A 320 -6.24 18.31 -16.67
CA GLN A 320 -7.40 17.43 -16.79
C GLN A 320 -6.98 16.00 -16.46
N LEU A 321 -7.57 15.43 -15.41
CA LEU A 321 -7.35 14.04 -14.99
C LEU A 321 -8.59 13.21 -15.30
N GLU A 322 -8.42 12.19 -16.14
CA GLU A 322 -9.45 11.23 -16.52
C GLU A 322 -9.14 9.87 -15.89
N ALA A 323 -10.03 9.34 -15.06
CA ALA A 323 -9.82 8.13 -14.27
C ALA A 323 -10.97 7.10 -14.44
N LYS A 324 -11.60 7.02 -15.61
CA LYS A 324 -12.67 6.04 -15.89
C LYS A 324 -12.16 4.76 -16.56
N ASN A 325 -11.34 4.91 -17.61
CA ASN A 325 -10.84 3.81 -18.44
C ASN A 325 -9.31 3.88 -18.51
N GLY A 326 -8.66 3.52 -17.40
CA GLY A 326 -7.27 3.90 -17.14
C GLY A 326 -7.15 5.34 -16.66
N VAL A 327 -5.94 5.74 -16.28
CA VAL A 327 -5.68 7.10 -15.75
C VAL A 327 -4.89 7.90 -16.77
N HIS A 328 -5.51 8.93 -17.33
CA HIS A 328 -4.91 9.80 -18.35
C HIS A 328 -4.83 11.21 -17.82
N ALA A 329 -3.74 11.89 -18.15
CA ALA A 329 -3.56 13.29 -17.83
C ALA A 329 -3.34 14.09 -19.11
N LYS A 330 -4.04 15.22 -19.17
CA LYS A 330 -3.81 16.28 -20.16
C LYS A 330 -3.43 17.54 -19.41
N VAL A 331 -2.17 17.94 -19.55
CA VAL A 331 -1.60 19.05 -18.79
C VAL A 331 -1.12 20.13 -19.75
N LYS A 332 -1.79 21.28 -19.70
CA LYS A 332 -1.36 22.48 -20.39
C LYS A 332 -0.47 23.30 -19.47
N VAL A 333 0.69 23.71 -19.97
CA VAL A 333 1.74 24.44 -19.25
C VAL A 333 1.98 25.77 -19.94
N THR A 334 1.86 26.87 -19.19
CA THR A 334 2.24 28.21 -19.68
C THR A 334 3.67 28.52 -19.26
N LEU A 335 4.54 28.67 -20.25
CA LEU A 335 5.97 28.87 -20.10
C LEU A 335 6.36 30.32 -20.40
N ARG A 336 7.28 30.87 -19.61
CA ARG A 336 7.85 32.20 -19.81
C ARG A 336 9.37 32.23 -19.69
N GLN A 337 9.94 33.36 -20.09
CA GLN A 337 11.38 33.67 -19.99
C GLN A 337 12.25 32.59 -20.63
N ILE A 338 11.74 31.95 -21.69
CA ILE A 338 12.37 30.79 -22.30
C ILE A 338 13.63 31.23 -23.04
N ARG A 339 14.76 30.55 -22.77
CA ARG A 339 16.02 30.69 -23.51
C ARG A 339 16.44 29.32 -24.04
N GLY A 340 16.79 29.28 -25.31
CA GLY A 340 17.15 28.04 -26.01
C GLY A 340 16.01 27.45 -26.84
N ASP A 341 16.40 26.48 -27.67
CA ASP A 341 15.54 25.73 -28.59
C ASP A 341 15.17 24.33 -28.06
N THR A 342 15.67 23.99 -26.88
CA THR A 342 15.50 22.67 -26.25
C THR A 342 15.21 22.87 -24.77
N LEU A 343 14.09 22.34 -24.29
CA LEU A 343 13.68 22.42 -22.88
C LEU A 343 13.57 21.01 -22.29
N SER A 344 14.01 20.85 -21.04
CA SER A 344 13.86 19.60 -20.28
C SER A 344 12.83 19.74 -19.17
N PHE A 345 12.05 18.69 -18.97
CA PHE A 345 11.06 18.54 -17.89
C PHE A 345 11.29 17.20 -17.21
N VAL A 346 10.88 17.10 -15.96
CA VAL A 346 10.84 15.85 -15.20
C VAL A 346 9.40 15.39 -15.08
N LEU A 347 9.15 14.15 -15.45
CA LEU A 347 7.87 13.46 -15.30
C LEU A 347 8.18 12.01 -15.01
N TYR A 348 7.61 11.48 -13.92
CA TYR A 348 7.85 10.10 -13.48
C TYR A 348 7.73 9.07 -14.61
N HIS A 349 8.68 8.13 -14.70
CA HIS A 349 8.86 7.24 -15.84
C HIS A 349 7.73 6.24 -16.08
N HIS A 350 6.91 5.93 -15.06
CA HIS A 350 5.68 5.15 -15.25
C HIS A 350 4.58 5.96 -15.96
N PHE A 351 4.75 7.26 -16.14
CA PHE A 351 3.83 8.14 -16.88
C PHE A 351 4.29 8.27 -18.32
N SER A 352 3.72 7.41 -19.18
CA SER A 352 4.11 7.28 -20.57
C SER A 352 3.56 8.44 -21.39
N LEU A 353 4.44 9.35 -21.79
CA LEU A 353 4.11 10.49 -22.64
C LEU A 353 3.72 10.03 -24.05
N LYS A 354 2.54 10.46 -24.51
CA LYS A 354 2.02 10.11 -25.84
C LYS A 354 2.24 11.22 -26.84
N ARG A 355 2.03 12.48 -26.43
CA ARG A 355 2.13 13.63 -27.33
C ARG A 355 2.39 14.92 -26.55
N ILE A 356 3.10 15.85 -27.20
CA ILE A 356 3.17 17.26 -26.82
C ILE A 356 2.69 18.10 -27.99
N THR A 357 1.82 19.07 -27.74
CA THR A 357 1.34 20.03 -28.75
C THR A 357 1.56 21.47 -28.31
N ASP A 358 1.82 22.36 -29.25
CA ASP A 358 1.90 23.80 -28.99
C ASP A 358 0.50 24.46 -28.96
N GLN A 359 0.46 25.79 -28.76
CA GLN A 359 -0.77 26.58 -28.71
C GLN A 359 -1.61 26.54 -30.01
N THR A 360 -1.02 26.13 -31.13
CA THR A 360 -1.72 25.99 -32.43
C THR A 360 -2.23 24.56 -32.65
N GLY A 361 -1.92 23.64 -31.73
CA GLY A 361 -2.20 22.21 -31.87
C GLY A 361 -1.14 21.45 -32.67
N LYS A 362 -0.03 22.10 -33.05
CA LYS A 362 1.07 21.44 -33.78
C LYS A 362 1.85 20.54 -32.83
N GLN A 363 2.12 19.32 -33.24
CA GLN A 363 2.91 18.37 -32.46
C GLN A 363 4.38 18.79 -32.37
N LEU A 364 4.92 18.77 -31.15
CA LEU A 364 6.32 19.06 -30.87
C LEU A 364 7.12 17.74 -30.78
N PRO A 365 8.32 17.67 -31.37
CA PRO A 365 9.20 16.52 -31.22
C PRO A 365 9.76 16.47 -29.80
N PHE A 366 9.71 15.29 -29.19
CA PHE A 366 10.21 15.06 -27.84
C PHE A 366 10.87 13.68 -27.72
N ILE A 367 11.68 13.53 -26.68
CA ILE A 367 12.27 12.26 -26.24
C ILE A 367 11.99 12.13 -24.74
N GLN A 368 11.44 11.00 -24.31
CA GLN A 368 11.33 10.62 -22.89
C GLN A 368 12.37 9.53 -22.61
N GLN A 369 13.33 9.81 -21.73
CA GLN A 369 14.35 8.87 -21.26
C GLN A 369 14.23 8.77 -19.74
N GLY A 370 13.63 7.66 -19.27
CA GLY A 370 13.29 7.52 -17.87
C GLY A 370 12.36 8.65 -17.41
N ASP A 371 12.74 9.34 -16.34
CA ASP A 371 11.98 10.43 -15.75
C ASP A 371 12.17 11.78 -16.47
N VAL A 372 13.03 11.86 -17.49
CA VAL A 372 13.37 13.12 -18.17
C VAL A 372 12.75 13.20 -19.56
N ILE A 373 12.03 14.29 -19.82
CA ILE A 373 11.47 14.64 -21.12
C ILE A 373 12.28 15.79 -21.69
N THR A 374 12.75 15.65 -22.93
CA THR A 374 13.42 16.72 -23.68
C THR A 374 12.60 17.08 -24.90
N VAL A 375 12.24 18.36 -25.05
CA VAL A 375 11.36 18.87 -26.11
C VAL A 375 12.13 19.88 -26.96
N LYS A 376 12.10 19.70 -28.28
CA LYS A 376 12.67 20.70 -29.21
C LYS A 376 11.59 21.65 -29.70
N ARG A 377 11.93 22.94 -29.80
CA ARG A 377 11.05 24.02 -30.22
C ARG A 377 11.74 24.94 -31.23
N SER A 378 10.96 25.79 -31.88
CA SER A 378 11.52 26.85 -32.71
C SER A 378 12.20 27.92 -31.83
N PRO A 379 13.38 28.41 -32.21
CA PRO A 379 14.09 29.45 -31.45
C PRO A 379 13.31 30.79 -31.49
N ASN A 380 13.68 31.71 -30.57
CA ASN A 380 13.26 33.12 -30.53
C ASN A 380 11.84 33.46 -30.01
N ARG A 381 11.15 32.53 -29.34
CA ARG A 381 9.91 32.84 -28.59
C ARG A 381 10.18 32.85 -27.09
N LEU A 382 9.88 33.96 -26.41
CA LEU A 382 10.07 34.11 -24.96
C LEU A 382 8.96 33.45 -24.12
N THR A 383 7.84 33.12 -24.74
CA THR A 383 6.66 32.51 -24.12
C THR A 383 6.11 31.43 -25.02
N ASP A 384 5.63 30.35 -24.44
CA ASP A 384 4.92 29.28 -25.14
C ASP A 384 3.81 28.71 -24.24
N GLU A 385 2.83 28.05 -24.86
CA GLU A 385 1.85 27.23 -24.15
C GLU A 385 1.85 25.84 -24.77
N TRP A 386 2.19 24.84 -23.96
CA TRP A 386 2.32 23.46 -24.43
C TRP A 386 1.36 22.53 -23.69
N THR A 387 0.78 21.59 -24.40
CA THR A 387 -0.10 20.57 -23.83
C THR A 387 0.54 19.20 -23.91
N PHE A 388 0.77 18.59 -22.76
CA PHE A 388 1.30 17.25 -22.56
C PHE A 388 0.14 16.27 -22.36
N GLU A 389 0.11 15.19 -23.13
CA GLU A 389 -0.89 14.12 -23.01
C GLU A 389 -0.17 12.81 -22.70
N TYR A 390 -0.47 12.20 -21.55
CA TYR A 390 0.22 11.00 -21.07
C TYR A 390 -0.70 10.03 -20.34
N GLN A 391 -0.35 8.74 -20.42
CA GLN A 391 -0.97 7.66 -19.66
C GLN A 391 -0.21 7.50 -18.35
N MET A 392 -0.93 7.52 -17.23
CA MET A 392 -0.37 7.22 -15.91
C MET A 392 -0.58 5.72 -15.63
N ASN A 393 0.50 4.99 -15.38
CA ASN A 393 0.46 3.58 -15.02
C ASN A 393 0.74 3.40 -13.53
N ASP A 394 0.16 2.35 -12.93
CA ASP A 394 0.41 1.96 -11.55
C ASP A 394 1.88 1.55 -11.34
N SER A 395 2.41 1.76 -10.14
CA SER A 395 3.75 1.32 -9.73
C SER A 395 3.77 0.88 -8.26
N ALA A 396 4.90 0.33 -7.82
CA ALA A 396 5.04 -0.10 -6.44
C ALA A 396 5.28 1.10 -5.49
N GLN A 397 5.90 2.17 -5.97
CA GLN A 397 6.14 3.40 -5.19
C GLN A 397 4.98 4.41 -5.25
N ILE A 398 4.30 4.55 -6.38
CA ILE A 398 3.27 5.57 -6.62
C ILE A 398 1.97 4.91 -7.13
N PRO A 399 1.01 4.64 -6.23
CA PRO A 399 -0.20 3.90 -6.58
C PRO A 399 -1.21 4.74 -7.38
N ILE A 400 -1.55 4.28 -8.59
CA ILE A 400 -2.47 4.94 -9.53
C ILE A 400 -3.37 3.92 -10.23
N SER A 401 -4.68 4.15 -10.16
CA SER A 401 -5.69 3.41 -10.90
C SER A 401 -6.96 4.24 -11.11
N PRO A 402 -7.93 3.76 -11.90
CA PRO A 402 -9.27 4.35 -11.97
C PRO A 402 -10.00 4.49 -10.60
N HIS A 403 -9.57 3.75 -9.59
CA HIS A 403 -10.23 3.68 -8.28
C HIS A 403 -9.46 4.36 -7.14
N TYR A 404 -8.16 4.64 -7.33
CA TYR A 404 -7.30 5.29 -6.34
C TYR A 404 -6.18 6.08 -7.02
N LEU A 405 -5.75 7.18 -6.42
CA LEU A 405 -4.69 8.05 -6.92
C LEU A 405 -3.90 8.60 -5.74
N PHE A 406 -2.58 8.54 -5.79
CA PHE A 406 -1.71 9.27 -4.89
C PHE A 406 -0.71 10.11 -5.66
N LEU A 407 -1.00 11.41 -5.76
CA LEU A 407 -0.20 12.37 -6.52
C LEU A 407 0.20 13.52 -5.58
N PRO A 408 1.26 13.36 -4.78
CA PRO A 408 1.65 14.36 -3.79
C PRO A 408 2.33 15.58 -4.44
N SER A 409 2.28 16.71 -3.74
CA SER A 409 2.75 18.01 -4.25
C SER A 409 4.27 18.14 -4.45
N ASP A 410 5.04 17.29 -3.78
CA ASP A 410 6.49 17.22 -3.88
C ASP A 410 6.96 16.16 -4.89
N PHE A 411 6.06 15.67 -5.74
CA PHE A 411 6.35 14.65 -6.74
C PHE A 411 6.05 15.12 -8.17
N SER A 412 6.85 14.66 -9.13
CA SER A 412 6.78 15.09 -10.54
C SER A 412 5.69 14.32 -11.32
N TRP A 413 4.44 14.43 -10.88
CA TRP A 413 3.29 13.86 -11.59
C TRP A 413 2.70 14.77 -12.66
N VAL A 414 3.10 16.04 -12.66
CA VAL A 414 2.98 16.96 -13.79
C VAL A 414 4.38 17.23 -14.36
N PRO A 415 4.51 17.64 -15.64
CA PRO A 415 5.79 18.02 -16.22
C PRO A 415 6.43 19.15 -15.42
N THR A 416 7.46 18.83 -14.64
CA THR A 416 8.04 19.71 -13.62
C THR A 416 9.41 20.20 -14.07
N LYS A 417 9.74 21.46 -13.78
CA LYS A 417 11.10 21.97 -13.96
C LYS A 417 11.96 21.57 -12.76
N ALA A 418 12.84 20.60 -12.94
CA ALA A 418 13.79 20.15 -11.92
C ALA A 418 15.12 19.70 -12.56
N GLU A 419 16.18 19.68 -11.76
CA GLU A 419 17.53 19.27 -12.17
C GLU A 419 17.89 17.83 -11.76
N HIS A 420 16.98 17.15 -11.05
CA HIS A 420 17.12 15.78 -10.56
C HIS A 420 15.85 14.97 -10.85
N ALA A 421 15.92 13.65 -10.65
CA ALA A 421 14.78 12.73 -10.70
C ALA A 421 13.93 12.79 -9.41
N PRO A 422 12.67 12.28 -9.41
CA PRO A 422 11.80 12.30 -8.22
C PRO A 422 12.29 11.43 -7.07
N PHE A 423 13.17 10.48 -7.35
CA PHE A 423 13.85 9.68 -6.35
C PHE A 423 15.36 9.74 -6.57
N ALA A 424 16.11 9.67 -5.48
CA ALA A 424 17.56 9.50 -5.50
C ALA A 424 17.91 8.23 -4.73
N PHE A 425 18.79 7.40 -5.30
CA PHE A 425 19.30 6.26 -4.58
C PHE A 425 20.31 6.70 -3.53
N VAL A 426 20.04 6.40 -2.26
CA VAL A 426 20.94 6.72 -1.14
C VAL A 426 21.49 5.43 -0.57
N ASN A 427 22.82 5.26 -0.65
CA ASN A 427 23.50 4.05 -0.19
C ASN A 427 23.21 3.74 1.29
N VAL A 428 23.03 4.77 2.13
CA VAL A 428 22.70 4.64 3.56
C VAL A 428 21.36 3.96 3.78
N HIS A 429 20.39 4.11 2.89
CA HIS A 429 19.07 3.45 3.02
C HIS A 429 18.97 2.18 2.17
N SER A 430 19.97 1.91 1.32
CA SER A 430 19.95 0.85 0.30
C SER A 430 18.65 0.84 -0.54
N SER A 431 18.02 2.01 -0.67
CA SER A 431 16.74 2.24 -1.34
C SER A 431 16.69 3.64 -1.96
N PRO A 432 15.82 3.88 -2.95
CA PRO A 432 15.53 5.22 -3.43
C PRO A 432 14.75 5.99 -2.38
N VAL A 433 15.18 7.21 -2.09
CA VAL A 433 14.45 8.14 -1.23
C VAL A 433 13.77 9.22 -2.08
N PRO A 434 12.55 9.66 -1.74
CA PRO A 434 11.88 10.76 -2.43
C PRO A 434 12.71 12.05 -2.34
N VAL A 435 12.85 12.75 -3.47
CA VAL A 435 13.46 14.08 -3.54
C VAL A 435 12.40 15.08 -3.94
N SER A 436 12.26 16.13 -3.12
CA SER A 436 11.23 17.14 -3.29
C SER A 436 11.25 17.79 -4.68
N MET A 437 10.11 17.72 -5.37
CA MET A 437 9.81 18.40 -6.65
C MET A 437 9.01 19.69 -6.49
N GLN A 438 8.90 20.21 -5.25
CA GLN A 438 8.16 21.44 -5.01
C GLN A 438 8.73 22.62 -5.80
N PRO A 439 7.88 23.47 -6.39
CA PRO A 439 8.35 24.62 -7.14
C PRO A 439 8.98 25.66 -6.19
N SER A 440 9.97 26.39 -6.70
CA SER A 440 10.62 27.46 -5.94
C SER A 440 9.80 28.75 -5.82
N HIS A 441 8.72 28.87 -6.60
CA HIS A 441 7.86 30.05 -6.66
C HIS A 441 6.39 29.62 -6.77
N PRO A 442 5.43 30.47 -6.35
CA PRO A 442 4.01 30.18 -6.49
C PRO A 442 3.59 30.01 -7.95
N ILE A 443 2.79 28.97 -8.23
CA ILE A 443 2.27 28.65 -9.55
C ILE A 443 0.73 28.62 -9.49
N ARG A 444 0.07 29.09 -10.55
CA ARG A 444 -1.39 28.99 -10.68
C ARG A 444 -1.77 27.63 -11.25
N TYR A 445 -2.68 26.93 -10.59
CA TYR A 445 -3.21 25.65 -11.04
C TYR A 445 -4.71 25.72 -11.27
N THR A 446 -5.15 25.15 -12.37
CA THR A 446 -6.54 24.74 -12.59
C THR A 446 -6.57 23.22 -12.74
N LEU A 447 -7.53 22.55 -12.11
CA LEU A 447 -7.64 21.10 -12.11
C LEU A 447 -9.09 20.67 -12.32
N SER A 448 -9.33 19.81 -13.30
CA SER A 448 -10.58 19.07 -13.47
C SER A 448 -10.33 17.58 -13.29
N PHE A 449 -11.16 16.93 -12.47
CA PHE A 449 -11.09 15.49 -12.22
C PHE A 449 -12.36 14.80 -12.70
N HIS A 450 -12.18 13.74 -13.49
CA HIS A 450 -13.24 12.93 -14.06
C HIS A 450 -13.05 11.45 -13.67
N GLY A 451 -13.48 11.11 -12.47
CA GLY A 451 -13.45 9.73 -11.95
C GLY A 451 -14.63 9.44 -11.03
N THR A 452 -14.70 8.21 -10.52
CA THR A 452 -15.78 7.78 -9.61
C THR A 452 -15.36 7.73 -8.14
N ALA A 453 -14.06 7.77 -7.87
CA ALA A 453 -13.53 7.75 -6.51
C ALA A 453 -13.66 9.12 -5.82
N PRO A 454 -13.83 9.18 -4.49
CA PRO A 454 -13.73 10.42 -3.73
C PRO A 454 -12.38 11.09 -3.99
N PHE A 455 -12.41 12.39 -4.33
CA PHE A 455 -11.24 13.13 -4.78
C PHE A 455 -10.97 14.33 -3.89
N TYR A 456 -9.70 14.48 -3.48
CA TYR A 456 -9.24 15.53 -2.60
C TYR A 456 -7.98 16.20 -3.17
N THR A 457 -7.89 17.52 -2.99
CA THR A 457 -6.76 18.33 -3.42
C THR A 457 -6.58 19.52 -2.47
N ASN A 458 -5.39 20.10 -2.46
CA ASN A 458 -5.09 21.33 -1.72
C ASN A 458 -5.67 22.60 -2.39
N LEU A 459 -6.30 22.47 -3.56
CA LEU A 459 -6.93 23.59 -4.26
C LEU A 459 -8.38 23.84 -3.81
N PRO A 460 -8.82 25.10 -3.68
CA PRO A 460 -10.22 25.45 -3.50
C PRO A 460 -11.10 24.97 -4.67
N ARG A 461 -12.28 24.46 -4.35
CA ARG A 461 -13.28 24.02 -5.34
C ARG A 461 -14.12 25.21 -5.82
N ARG A 462 -14.35 25.29 -7.13
CA ARG A 462 -15.23 26.27 -7.79
C ARG A 462 -16.65 25.74 -7.98
N SER A 463 -17.58 26.64 -8.33
CA SER A 463 -18.99 26.32 -8.55
C SER A 463 -19.25 25.39 -9.74
N ASP A 464 -18.37 25.42 -10.75
CA ASP A 464 -18.44 24.56 -11.95
C ASP A 464 -17.86 23.15 -11.72
N GLY A 465 -17.39 22.86 -10.51
CA GLY A 465 -16.79 21.57 -10.15
C GLY A 465 -15.29 21.45 -10.42
N THR A 466 -14.66 22.47 -11.02
CA THR A 466 -13.19 22.55 -11.15
C THR A 466 -12.55 23.01 -9.84
N TYR A 467 -11.23 22.85 -9.73
CA TYR A 467 -10.43 23.33 -8.62
C TYR A 467 -9.42 24.35 -9.14
N GLU A 468 -9.26 25.47 -8.44
CA GLU A 468 -8.34 26.52 -8.88
C GLU A 468 -7.72 27.26 -7.70
N GLY A 469 -6.42 27.53 -7.79
CA GLY A 469 -5.70 28.35 -6.80
C GLY A 469 -4.27 28.65 -7.24
N VAL A 470 -3.64 29.58 -6.53
CA VAL A 470 -2.20 29.82 -6.61
C VAL A 470 -1.58 29.18 -5.38
N VAL A 471 -0.65 28.24 -5.58
CA VAL A 471 0.00 27.48 -4.50
C VAL A 471 1.51 27.52 -4.66
N SER A 472 2.21 27.55 -3.54
CA SER A 472 3.67 27.61 -3.42
C SER A 472 4.32 26.24 -3.28
N GLY A 473 3.60 25.24 -2.77
CA GLY A 473 4.13 23.91 -2.48
C GLY A 473 3.91 22.87 -3.57
N GLY A 474 3.35 23.25 -4.73
CA GLY A 474 2.85 22.31 -5.73
C GLY A 474 1.42 21.85 -5.43
N ILE A 475 0.94 20.89 -6.23
CA ILE A 475 -0.44 20.41 -6.19
C ILE A 475 -0.49 18.96 -5.71
N THR A 476 -1.30 18.70 -4.70
CA THR A 476 -1.62 17.34 -4.24
C THR A 476 -2.99 16.94 -4.80
N ALA A 477 -3.08 15.73 -5.34
CA ALA A 477 -4.32 15.12 -5.79
C ALA A 477 -4.38 13.67 -5.28
N VAL A 478 -5.32 13.39 -4.37
CA VAL A 478 -5.49 12.07 -3.78
C VAL A 478 -6.92 11.57 -3.96
N ALA A 479 -7.05 10.28 -4.25
CA ALA A 479 -8.31 9.56 -4.33
C ALA A 479 -8.13 8.13 -3.82
N GLY A 480 -9.17 7.52 -3.27
CA GLY A 480 -9.09 6.15 -2.73
C GLY A 480 -9.74 6.04 -1.36
N MET A 481 -9.12 5.28 -0.45
CA MET A 481 -9.65 4.99 0.89
C MET A 481 -9.40 6.12 1.90
N PHE A 482 -9.87 7.32 1.54
CA PHE A 482 -9.78 8.52 2.37
C PHE A 482 -11.15 9.10 2.73
N VAL A 483 -11.24 9.62 3.94
CA VAL A 483 -12.38 10.38 4.44
C VAL A 483 -11.94 11.82 4.72
N LYS A 484 -12.83 12.78 4.44
CA LYS A 484 -12.62 14.19 4.76
C LYS A 484 -13.48 14.60 5.93
N GLU A 485 -12.84 15.17 6.94
CA GLU A 485 -13.45 15.71 8.14
C GLU A 485 -13.15 17.22 8.27
N LYS A 486 -14.08 17.97 8.87
CA LYS A 486 -13.88 19.38 9.19
C LYS A 486 -13.99 19.57 10.70
N ILE A 487 -12.88 19.89 11.34
CA ILE A 487 -12.80 20.13 12.79
C ILE A 487 -12.42 21.60 13.00
N GLY A 488 -13.41 22.44 13.33
CA GLY A 488 -13.21 23.89 13.43
C GLY A 488 -12.69 24.51 12.12
N PRO A 489 -11.50 25.16 12.11
CA PRO A 489 -10.91 25.72 10.89
C PRO A 489 -10.18 24.68 10.03
N TRP A 490 -9.94 23.47 10.54
CA TRP A 490 -9.14 22.45 9.87
C TRP A 490 -9.97 21.66 8.87
N GLN A 491 -9.39 21.43 7.69
CA GLN A 491 -9.87 20.44 6.73
C GLN A 491 -8.88 19.28 6.71
N ILE A 492 -9.30 18.13 7.21
CA ILE A 492 -8.42 16.97 7.43
C ILE A 492 -8.90 15.84 6.52
N VAL A 493 -8.00 15.35 5.68
CA VAL A 493 -8.17 14.13 4.90
C VAL A 493 -7.36 13.05 5.61
N HIS A 494 -7.99 11.94 5.97
CA HIS A 494 -7.32 10.85 6.71
C HIS A 494 -7.79 9.48 6.20
N PRO A 495 -7.05 8.40 6.51
CA PRO A 495 -7.41 7.05 6.10
C PRO A 495 -8.80 6.64 6.57
N ALA A 496 -9.53 5.92 5.73
CA ALA A 496 -10.90 5.49 6.00
C ALA A 496 -11.01 4.38 7.07
N ASP A 497 -9.89 3.73 7.40
CA ASP A 497 -9.79 2.75 8.47
C ASP A 497 -9.46 3.37 9.83
N TRP A 498 -9.34 4.69 9.92
CA TRP A 498 -9.20 5.38 11.20
C TRP A 498 -10.55 5.74 11.81
N PRO A 499 -10.66 5.76 13.15
CA PRO A 499 -11.79 6.36 13.84
C PRO A 499 -11.95 7.84 13.51
N ASN A 500 -13.13 8.38 13.82
CA ASN A 500 -13.36 9.83 13.78
C ASN A 500 -12.33 10.59 14.66
N LEU A 501 -11.86 11.74 14.17
CA LEU A 501 -10.74 12.45 14.79
C LEU A 501 -11.15 13.46 15.88
N GLU A 502 -12.43 13.67 16.18
CA GLU A 502 -12.92 14.67 17.16
C GLU A 502 -12.22 14.60 18.52
N ARG A 503 -11.86 13.40 18.98
CA ARG A 503 -11.20 13.19 20.28
C ARG A 503 -9.68 13.31 20.23
N ASP A 504 -9.08 12.84 19.14
CA ASP A 504 -7.62 12.73 19.04
C ASP A 504 -6.99 14.00 18.47
N TRP A 505 -7.72 14.69 17.57
CA TRP A 505 -7.28 15.89 16.90
C TRP A 505 -6.88 17.02 17.85
N PRO A 506 -7.65 17.39 18.90
CA PRO A 506 -7.31 18.52 19.75
C PRO A 506 -5.97 18.34 20.49
N VAL A 507 -5.61 17.09 20.82
CA VAL A 507 -4.33 16.75 21.46
C VAL A 507 -3.20 16.86 20.43
N PHE A 508 -3.39 16.25 19.26
CA PHE A 508 -2.43 16.27 18.16
C PHE A 508 -2.15 17.70 17.68
N GLU A 509 -3.20 18.48 17.41
CA GLU A 509 -3.13 19.88 16.99
C GLU A 509 -2.27 20.73 17.94
N ARG A 510 -2.42 20.54 19.26
CA ARG A 510 -1.66 21.30 20.25
C ARG A 510 -0.16 21.09 20.08
N HIS A 511 0.27 19.85 19.86
CA HIS A 511 1.68 19.51 19.64
C HIS A 511 2.16 20.03 18.28
N VAL A 512 1.38 19.85 17.21
CA VAL A 512 1.70 20.39 15.88
C VAL A 512 1.92 21.90 15.95
N ARG A 513 1.00 22.65 16.58
CA ARG A 513 1.12 24.11 16.73
C ARG A 513 2.36 24.50 17.54
N ARG A 514 2.64 23.79 18.63
CA ARG A 514 3.78 24.09 19.49
C ARG A 514 5.09 23.84 18.77
N ILE A 515 5.26 22.67 18.17
CA ILE A 515 6.44 22.29 17.39
C ILE A 515 6.64 23.28 16.23
N HIS A 516 5.59 23.59 15.47
CA HIS A 516 5.65 24.56 14.39
C HIS A 516 6.13 25.94 14.88
N HIS A 517 5.53 26.46 15.95
CA HIS A 517 5.91 27.75 16.53
C HIS A 517 7.38 27.78 16.95
N ASP A 518 7.83 26.76 17.68
CA ASP A 518 9.19 26.69 18.21
C ASP A 518 10.22 26.53 17.08
N ILE A 519 9.95 25.75 16.03
CA ILE A 519 10.83 25.66 14.84
C ILE A 519 10.90 27.00 14.11
N VAL A 520 9.75 27.64 13.87
CA VAL A 520 9.70 28.93 13.16
C VAL A 520 10.50 29.99 13.91
N GLN A 521 10.42 30.02 15.24
CA GLN A 521 11.20 30.93 16.07
C GLN A 521 12.69 30.57 16.08
N MET A 522 13.04 29.29 16.28
CA MET A 522 14.43 28.84 16.42
C MET A 522 15.25 29.06 15.15
N PHE A 523 14.64 28.87 13.98
CA PHE A 523 15.33 28.96 12.69
C PHE A 523 14.98 30.23 11.87
N ASP A 524 14.34 31.22 12.50
CA ASP A 524 13.93 32.50 11.91
C ASP A 524 13.12 32.38 10.60
N LEU A 525 12.16 31.44 10.56
CA LEU A 525 11.37 31.12 9.36
C LEU A 525 10.15 32.05 9.21
N LYS A 526 10.37 33.35 9.11
CA LYS A 526 9.32 34.41 9.18
C LYS A 526 8.12 34.23 8.23
N GLU A 527 8.30 33.54 7.10
CA GLU A 527 7.26 33.33 6.09
C GLU A 527 6.47 32.03 6.26
N ALA A 528 6.91 31.12 7.15
CA ALA A 528 6.27 29.83 7.35
C ALA A 528 4.96 29.95 8.15
N LYS A 529 3.85 29.58 7.52
CA LYS A 529 2.51 29.56 8.15
C LYS A 529 2.00 28.14 8.22
N LEU A 530 1.47 27.74 9.36
CA LEU A 530 0.82 26.44 9.53
C LEU A 530 -0.48 26.39 8.71
N PRO A 531 -0.57 25.58 7.64
CA PRO A 531 -1.76 25.51 6.81
C PRO A 531 -2.89 24.76 7.54
N THR A 532 -4.14 25.08 7.21
CA THR A 532 -5.31 24.40 7.81
C THR A 532 -5.83 23.21 7.00
N ASN A 533 -5.30 22.99 5.80
CA ASN A 533 -5.58 21.81 4.99
C ASN A 533 -4.53 20.74 5.29
N ILE A 534 -4.96 19.58 5.79
CA ILE A 534 -4.09 18.51 6.23
C ILE A 534 -4.48 17.20 5.54
N VAL A 535 -3.49 16.46 5.05
CA VAL A 535 -3.61 15.09 4.58
C VAL A 535 -2.77 14.22 5.51
N LEU A 536 -3.40 13.25 6.15
CA LEU A 536 -2.74 12.25 7.00
C LEU A 536 -2.64 10.95 6.22
N LEU A 537 -1.48 10.32 6.26
CA LEU A 537 -1.21 9.02 5.66
C LEU A 537 -0.87 8.01 6.76
N ALA A 538 -1.26 6.75 6.54
CA ALA A 538 -0.97 5.64 7.43
C ALA A 538 0.48 5.15 7.27
N PRO A 539 1.07 4.46 8.27
CA PRO A 539 2.47 4.01 8.26
C PRO A 539 2.79 2.94 7.20
N HIS A 540 1.81 2.52 6.39
CA HIS A 540 1.94 1.40 5.48
C HIS A 540 2.52 1.84 4.12
N GLY A 541 3.80 2.19 4.15
CA GLY A 541 4.58 2.67 3.01
C GLY A 541 5.57 3.74 3.44
N GLU A 542 6.68 3.88 2.71
CA GLU A 542 7.64 4.96 2.93
C GLU A 542 7.22 6.14 2.05
N GLN A 543 6.59 7.15 2.65
CA GLN A 543 6.28 8.42 2.01
C GLN A 543 6.85 9.55 2.87
N ARG A 544 7.26 10.63 2.23
CA ARG A 544 7.82 11.78 2.93
C ARG A 544 6.70 12.70 3.42
N SER A 545 6.89 13.29 4.61
CA SER A 545 6.05 14.40 5.06
C SER A 545 6.37 15.69 4.31
N VAL A 546 5.34 16.32 3.73
CA VAL A 546 5.46 17.50 2.88
C VAL A 546 4.84 18.70 3.55
N TYR A 547 5.64 19.76 3.71
CA TYR A 547 5.19 21.02 4.29
C TYR A 547 5.13 22.12 3.22
N SER A 548 3.95 22.71 3.04
CA SER A 548 3.74 23.94 2.26
C SER A 548 2.90 24.94 3.04
N SER A 549 2.87 26.20 2.62
CA SER A 549 1.96 27.19 3.21
C SER A 549 0.49 26.95 2.82
N ASP A 550 0.24 26.09 1.82
CA ASP A 550 -1.08 25.80 1.26
C ASP A 550 -1.74 24.57 1.90
N HIS A 551 -0.94 23.57 2.25
CA HIS A 551 -1.36 22.34 2.92
C HIS A 551 -0.18 21.59 3.55
N LEU A 552 -0.52 20.68 4.46
CA LEU A 552 0.41 19.76 5.11
C LEU A 552 0.05 18.33 4.73
N LEU A 553 1.00 17.55 4.23
CA LEU A 553 0.86 16.11 4.05
C LEU A 553 1.79 15.45 5.08
N LEU A 554 1.21 14.72 6.03
CA LEU A 554 1.95 14.05 7.10
C LEU A 554 1.86 12.53 6.92
N GLN A 555 3.02 11.90 6.80
CA GLN A 555 3.16 10.48 7.00
C GLN A 555 3.17 10.21 8.51
N ILE A 556 2.21 9.43 9.00
CA ILE A 556 2.22 8.99 10.40
C ILE A 556 2.94 7.65 10.46
N ASP A 557 4.17 7.65 10.95
CA ASP A 557 5.07 6.48 10.90
C ASP A 557 4.75 5.37 11.92
N THR A 558 3.68 5.53 12.68
CA THR A 558 3.26 4.53 13.67
C THR A 558 1.80 4.11 13.47
N PRO A 559 1.45 2.86 13.80
CA PRO A 559 0.07 2.40 13.73
C PRO A 559 -0.76 2.89 14.93
N TYR A 560 -0.32 3.89 15.70
CA TYR A 560 -0.97 4.32 16.94
C TYR A 560 -1.89 5.51 16.73
N SER A 561 -2.86 5.67 17.65
CA SER A 561 -3.73 6.85 17.65
C SER A 561 -2.95 8.16 17.67
N LEU A 562 -3.51 9.22 17.08
CA LEU A 562 -2.82 10.53 16.99
C LEU A 562 -2.50 11.14 18.37
N ARG A 563 -3.21 10.72 19.42
CA ARG A 563 -2.97 11.17 20.80
C ARG A 563 -1.96 10.31 21.57
N SER A 564 -1.42 9.24 20.97
CA SER A 564 -0.51 8.32 21.65
C SER A 564 0.82 9.00 21.96
N GLN A 565 1.13 9.15 23.25
CA GLN A 565 2.39 9.73 23.71
C GLN A 565 3.57 8.81 23.45
N GLU A 566 3.41 7.51 23.66
CA GLU A 566 4.43 6.46 23.40
C GLU A 566 4.45 6.01 21.93
N GLY A 567 3.80 6.77 21.05
CA GLY A 567 3.62 6.45 19.64
C GLY A 567 3.67 7.70 18.77
N THR A 568 2.55 8.05 18.13
CA THR A 568 2.47 9.12 17.13
C THR A 568 3.03 10.47 17.60
N LEU A 569 2.74 10.93 18.82
CA LEU A 569 3.19 12.25 19.29
C LEU A 569 4.71 12.31 19.48
N MET A 570 5.33 11.20 19.81
CA MET A 570 6.74 11.10 20.11
C MET A 570 7.63 11.19 18.85
N TYR A 571 7.13 10.72 17.70
CA TYR A 571 7.78 10.87 16.40
C TYR A 571 7.37 12.15 15.66
N LEU A 572 6.33 12.84 16.13
CA LEU A 572 5.80 14.05 15.51
C LEU A 572 6.84 15.17 15.24
N PRO A 573 7.82 15.43 16.14
CA PRO A 573 8.87 16.42 15.85
C PRO A 573 9.69 16.08 14.60
N GLU A 574 10.07 14.81 14.44
CA GLU A 574 10.84 14.34 13.28
C GLU A 574 10.04 14.53 11.99
N ILE A 575 8.78 14.10 12.00
CA ILE A 575 7.82 14.22 10.89
C ILE A 575 7.66 15.69 10.44
N ILE A 576 7.45 16.63 11.38
CA ILE A 576 7.25 18.05 11.05
C ILE A 576 8.55 18.72 10.59
N THR A 577 9.67 18.43 11.25
CA THR A 577 10.96 19.05 10.92
C THR A 577 11.45 18.64 9.54
N GLU A 578 11.21 17.40 9.12
CA GLU A 578 11.57 16.93 7.79
C GLU A 578 10.93 17.74 6.66
N GLY A 579 9.63 18.01 6.79
CA GLY A 579 8.90 18.80 5.81
C GLY A 579 9.31 20.28 5.83
N LEU A 580 9.51 20.84 7.02
CA LEU A 580 9.70 22.28 7.21
C LEU A 580 11.12 22.77 6.91
N LEU A 581 12.16 22.02 7.35
CA LEU A 581 13.56 22.47 7.27
C LEU A 581 14.30 21.99 6.02
N TRP A 582 13.93 20.84 5.46
CA TRP A 582 14.76 20.12 4.49
C TRP A 582 14.20 20.13 3.06
N ARG A 583 13.48 21.18 2.67
CA ARG A 583 12.97 21.34 1.30
C ARG A 583 14.13 21.32 0.29
N GLY A 584 14.15 20.30 -0.58
CA GLY A 584 15.09 20.17 -1.69
C GLY A 584 16.54 19.82 -1.32
N VAL A 585 16.85 19.47 -0.07
CA VAL A 585 18.20 19.06 0.34
C VAL A 585 18.32 17.54 0.33
N HIS A 586 19.39 17.00 -0.27
CA HIS A 586 19.68 15.57 -0.26
C HIS A 586 19.90 15.04 1.15
N SER A 587 19.55 13.76 1.39
CA SER A 587 19.90 13.08 2.64
C SER A 587 21.42 13.07 2.82
N SER A 588 21.86 13.47 4.01
CA SER A 588 23.26 13.40 4.45
C SER A 588 23.28 12.83 5.86
N MET A 589 24.37 12.15 6.24
CA MET A 589 24.49 11.62 7.60
C MET A 589 24.35 12.71 8.68
N GLN A 590 24.81 13.94 8.38
CA GLN A 590 24.65 15.09 9.28
C GLN A 590 23.19 15.52 9.43
N LYS A 591 22.41 15.47 8.34
CA LYS A 591 20.96 15.77 8.38
C LYS A 591 20.24 14.81 9.32
N GLU A 592 20.49 13.50 9.19
CA GLU A 592 19.83 12.47 10.03
C GLU A 592 20.19 12.65 11.52
N VAL A 593 21.47 12.88 11.82
CA VAL A 593 21.95 13.16 13.19
C VAL A 593 21.35 14.46 13.74
N PHE A 594 21.27 15.51 12.93
CA PHE A 594 20.62 16.76 13.32
C PHE A 594 19.14 16.54 13.65
N GLN A 595 18.42 15.78 12.81
CA GLN A 595 17.00 15.48 13.03
C GLN A 595 16.81 14.73 14.35
N ALA A 596 17.67 13.74 14.65
CA ALA A 596 17.65 13.02 15.92
C ALA A 596 17.89 13.93 17.13
N LEU A 597 18.88 14.84 17.08
CA LEU A 597 19.16 15.80 18.17
C LEU A 597 18.00 16.80 18.38
N LEU A 598 17.41 17.29 17.30
CA LEU A 598 16.28 18.23 17.35
C LEU A 598 15.02 17.53 17.87
N ALA A 599 14.73 16.30 17.41
CA ALA A 599 13.62 15.50 17.90
C ALA A 599 13.78 15.21 19.41
N ARG A 600 14.99 14.86 19.87
CA ARG A 600 15.31 14.67 21.28
C ARG A 600 15.04 15.92 22.12
N TRP A 601 15.42 17.09 21.60
CA TRP A 601 15.15 18.36 22.26
C TRP A 601 13.65 18.62 22.40
N PHE A 602 12.86 18.41 21.33
CA PHE A 602 11.41 18.54 21.41
C PHE A 602 10.76 17.54 22.37
N GLN A 603 11.22 16.30 22.39
CA GLN A 603 10.73 15.29 23.34
C GLN A 603 10.98 15.72 24.79
N GLN A 604 12.16 16.29 25.09
CA GLN A 604 12.48 16.91 26.39
C GLN A 604 11.49 18.04 26.74
N GLN A 605 11.31 19.00 25.83
CA GLN A 605 10.47 20.18 26.08
C GLN A 605 8.97 19.86 26.21
N LEU A 606 8.50 18.84 25.50
CA LEU A 606 7.10 18.43 25.49
C LEU A 606 6.78 17.32 26.51
N ALA A 607 7.78 16.90 27.30
CA ALA A 607 7.69 15.78 28.24
C ALA A 607 7.16 14.49 27.57
N LEU A 608 7.60 14.24 26.33
CA LEU A 608 7.28 13.03 25.58
C LEU A 608 8.28 11.92 25.91
N PRO A 609 7.86 10.64 25.87
CA PRO A 609 8.76 9.51 26.05
C PRO A 609 9.80 9.42 24.93
N TYR A 610 10.91 8.72 25.20
CA TYR A 610 12.02 8.51 24.27
C TYR A 610 12.02 7.08 23.73
N SER A 611 12.37 6.89 22.44
CA SER A 611 12.37 5.59 21.75
C SER A 611 13.64 4.82 21.98
N GLY A 612 14.71 5.56 22.28
CA GLY A 612 16.04 5.07 22.50
C GLY A 612 16.49 5.17 23.95
N GLY A 613 17.46 4.32 24.29
CA GLY A 613 18.21 4.42 25.53
C GLY A 613 19.12 5.65 25.53
N ASP A 614 20.43 5.43 25.36
CA ASP A 614 21.45 6.48 25.28
C ASP A 614 21.35 7.23 23.94
N LEU A 615 21.41 8.56 23.95
CA LEU A 615 21.42 9.42 22.75
C LEU A 615 22.48 8.98 21.73
N THR A 616 23.62 8.48 22.20
CA THR A 616 24.68 7.94 21.34
C THR A 616 24.21 6.78 20.48
N PHE A 617 23.37 5.89 21.05
CA PHE A 617 22.80 4.76 20.35
C PHE A 617 21.85 5.24 19.25
N ASP A 618 21.02 6.23 19.55
CA ASP A 618 20.08 6.82 18.59
C ASP A 618 20.82 7.46 17.42
N LEU A 619 21.85 8.27 17.68
CA LEU A 619 22.68 8.87 16.63
C LEU A 619 23.40 7.83 15.77
N THR A 620 23.81 6.71 16.38
CA THR A 620 24.46 5.61 15.67
C THR A 620 23.48 4.85 14.78
N LEU A 621 22.21 4.71 15.18
CA LEU A 621 21.15 4.14 14.36
C LEU A 621 20.78 5.05 13.17
N SER A 622 20.84 6.37 13.35
CA SER A 622 20.57 7.35 12.28
C SER A 622 21.59 7.31 11.15
N VAL A 623 22.77 6.73 11.38
CA VAL A 623 23.85 6.61 10.38
C VAL A 623 24.06 5.14 10.10
N ASP A 624 23.42 4.58 9.07
CA ASP A 624 23.53 3.15 8.75
C ASP A 624 25.00 2.71 8.63
N SER A 625 25.40 1.78 9.49
CA SER A 625 26.74 1.16 9.53
C SER A 625 27.91 2.17 9.55
N PRO A 626 28.02 3.04 10.58
CA PRO A 626 29.04 4.08 10.63
C PRO A 626 30.43 3.45 10.86
N ASP A 627 31.44 3.97 10.16
CA ASP A 627 32.82 3.56 10.38
C ASP A 627 33.32 3.93 11.79
N GLY A 628 34.45 3.35 12.21
CA GLY A 628 34.96 3.56 13.57
C GLY A 628 35.26 5.03 13.91
N LYS A 629 35.64 5.84 12.90
CA LYS A 629 35.89 7.27 13.08
C LYS A 629 34.58 8.04 13.29
N THR A 630 33.56 7.75 12.49
CA THR A 630 32.22 8.36 12.62
C THR A 630 31.58 8.01 13.96
N GLN A 631 31.67 6.76 14.40
CA GLN A 631 31.17 6.37 15.73
C GLN A 631 31.81 7.18 16.87
N GLN A 632 33.12 7.44 16.79
CA GLN A 632 33.82 8.24 17.80
C GLN A 632 33.35 9.70 17.80
N VAL A 633 33.16 10.28 16.61
CA VAL A 633 32.59 11.63 16.46
C VAL A 633 31.18 11.68 17.05
N LEU A 634 30.31 10.73 16.72
CA LEU A 634 28.92 10.73 17.20
C LEU A 634 28.85 10.63 18.73
N ARG A 635 29.73 9.82 19.34
CA ARG A 635 29.90 9.75 20.80
C ARG A 635 30.34 11.07 21.42
N GLN A 636 31.29 11.76 20.79
CA GLN A 636 31.74 13.07 21.26
C GLN A 636 30.61 14.10 21.13
N LEU A 637 29.94 14.12 19.99
CA LEU A 637 28.84 15.05 19.71
C LEU A 637 27.67 14.87 20.69
N SER A 638 27.22 13.62 20.92
CA SER A 638 26.15 13.34 21.88
C SER A 638 26.54 13.76 23.30
N GLY A 639 27.78 13.46 23.71
CA GLY A 639 28.32 13.81 25.02
C GLY A 639 28.39 15.32 25.27
N GLU A 640 28.87 16.10 24.31
CA GLU A 640 28.89 17.56 24.44
C GLU A 640 27.48 18.17 24.37
N TYR A 641 26.61 17.63 23.51
CA TYR A 641 25.22 18.11 23.38
C TYR A 641 24.42 17.96 24.67
N GLU A 642 24.54 16.84 25.38
CA GLU A 642 23.83 16.64 26.65
C GLU A 642 24.35 17.53 27.79
N ARG A 643 25.56 18.08 27.67
CA ARG A 643 26.11 19.05 28.65
C ARG A 643 25.62 20.48 28.42
N LEU A 644 25.06 20.78 27.25
CA LEU A 644 24.54 22.11 26.94
C LEU A 644 23.24 22.37 27.71
N SER A 645 23.05 23.63 28.15
CA SER A 645 21.74 24.11 28.59
C SER A 645 20.75 24.16 27.42
N ASP A 646 19.45 24.18 27.70
CA ASP A 646 18.41 24.21 26.65
C ASP A 646 18.58 25.37 25.67
N GLU A 647 18.88 26.58 26.16
CA GLU A 647 19.16 27.75 25.33
C GLU A 647 20.37 27.53 24.41
N LYS A 648 21.44 26.94 24.93
CA LYS A 648 22.64 26.62 24.15
C LYS A 648 22.37 25.51 23.12
N LYS A 649 21.53 24.51 23.44
CA LYS A 649 21.11 23.49 22.46
C LYS A 649 20.39 24.14 21.27
N GLN A 650 19.48 25.09 21.52
CA GLN A 650 18.80 25.83 20.45
C GLN A 650 19.77 26.63 19.58
N ILE A 651 20.69 27.38 20.20
CA ILE A 651 21.71 28.16 19.47
C ILE A 651 22.57 27.24 18.60
N PHE A 652 23.06 26.14 19.16
CA PHE A 652 23.84 25.15 18.42
C PHE A 652 23.08 24.60 17.21
N LEU A 653 21.83 24.16 17.40
CA LEU A 653 21.00 23.63 16.32
C LEU A 653 20.74 24.68 15.24
N ALA A 654 20.41 25.91 15.60
CA ALA A 654 20.18 27.00 14.64
C ALA A 654 21.44 27.31 13.81
N LEU A 655 22.60 27.40 14.45
CA LEU A 655 23.88 27.64 13.78
C LEU A 655 24.28 26.46 12.88
N TRP A 656 24.09 25.23 13.35
CA TRP A 656 24.47 24.05 12.58
C TRP A 656 23.56 23.87 11.35
N TYR A 657 22.26 24.15 11.49
CA TYR A 657 21.33 24.19 10.36
C TYR A 657 21.75 25.21 9.30
N LYS A 658 22.12 26.43 9.71
CA LYS A 658 22.62 27.46 8.81
C LYS A 658 23.88 27.01 8.07
N GLN A 659 24.83 26.41 8.79
CA GLN A 659 26.06 25.89 8.21
C GLN A 659 25.79 24.79 7.16
N MET A 660 24.87 23.86 7.44
CA MET A 660 24.48 22.82 6.48
C MET A 660 23.79 23.41 5.24
N ARG A 661 22.96 24.44 5.40
CA ARG A 661 22.28 25.13 4.28
C ARG A 661 23.22 25.93 3.38
N GLU A 662 24.32 26.46 3.91
CA GLU A 662 25.31 27.24 3.17
C GLU A 662 26.31 26.36 2.37
N GLY A 663 26.10 25.04 2.34
CA GLY A 663 26.90 24.12 1.52
C GLY A 663 28.26 23.78 2.13
N ALA A 664 28.37 23.75 3.46
CA ALA A 664 29.55 23.21 4.11
C ALA A 664 29.82 21.77 3.63
N ASP A 665 31.10 21.42 3.54
CA ASP A 665 31.70 20.16 3.06
C ASP A 665 31.25 18.86 3.77
N GLY A 666 30.20 18.89 4.60
CA GLY A 666 29.73 17.73 5.36
C GLY A 666 30.74 17.22 6.40
N SER A 667 31.75 18.03 6.74
CA SER A 667 32.79 17.68 7.72
C SER A 667 32.21 17.64 9.13
N TRP A 668 32.36 16.49 9.79
CA TRP A 668 32.03 16.30 11.19
C TRP A 668 32.86 17.17 12.13
N GLU A 669 34.11 17.47 11.75
CA GLU A 669 35.01 18.30 12.54
C GLU A 669 34.45 19.71 12.78
N LYS A 670 33.74 20.27 11.79
CA LYS A 670 33.09 21.58 11.92
C LYS A 670 31.90 21.56 12.88
N ALA A 671 31.11 20.48 12.87
CA ALA A 671 29.99 20.33 13.81
C ALA A 671 30.50 20.24 15.27
N ILE A 672 31.61 19.52 15.49
CA ILE A 672 32.27 19.44 16.80
C ILE A 672 32.87 20.79 17.22
N GLN A 673 33.51 21.53 16.31
CA GLN A 673 34.00 22.87 16.65
C GLN A 673 32.86 23.81 17.03
N LEU A 674 31.75 23.75 16.29
CA LEU A 674 30.59 24.59 16.54
C LEU A 674 29.97 24.32 17.93
N ILE A 675 29.82 23.05 18.31
CA ILE A 675 29.23 22.71 19.62
C ILE A 675 30.12 23.19 20.79
N LEU A 676 31.44 23.10 20.63
CA LEU A 676 32.41 23.60 21.62
C LEU A 676 32.38 25.14 21.73
N MET A 677 32.29 25.86 20.60
CA MET A 677 32.17 27.32 20.60
C MET A 677 30.90 27.79 21.34
N VAL A 678 29.77 27.12 21.12
CA VAL A 678 28.51 27.39 21.82
C VAL A 678 28.64 27.11 23.32
N GLN A 679 29.33 26.01 23.68
CA GLN A 679 29.60 25.66 25.08
C GLN A 679 30.43 26.74 25.78
N GLU A 680 31.45 27.28 25.11
CA GLU A 680 32.33 28.35 25.61
C GLU A 680 31.70 29.75 25.56
N GLY A 681 30.53 29.91 24.91
CA GLY A 681 29.82 31.19 24.81
C GLY A 681 30.41 32.17 23.78
N GLN A 682 31.08 31.66 22.74
CA GLN A 682 31.79 32.44 21.72
C GLN A 682 30.93 32.75 20.47
N THR A 683 29.59 32.75 20.59
CA THR A 683 28.64 32.75 19.46
C THR A 683 27.86 34.04 19.28
#